data_AF-A0A936L7A1-F1
#
_entry.id   AF-A0A936L7A1-F1
#
_cell.length_a   1.000
_cell.length_b   1.000
_cell.length_c   1.000
_cell.angle_alpha   90.00
_cell.angle_beta   90.00
_cell.angle_gamma   90.00
#
_symmetry.space_group_name_H-M   'P 1'
#
loop_
_entity.id
_entity.type
_entity.pdbx_description
1 polymer ?
#
loop_
_entity_poly.entity_id
_entity_poly.type
_entity_poly.pdbx_seq_one_letter_code
_entity_poly.pdbx_strand_id
1 'polypeptide(L)'
;MNPFPCAAHRLLALNPLCVGVLFAISLWAFACTTPSGVRKEPLPAEKPRTGFLIPSGASDLEASLEKGKKESHSAAFLLLAGLTNMETPQPALLESFVNAAHEKGLEAHLLFHPGSPEDNVTTLSILSLVVEHHDIDGLSFWGVPAEVQEAISAKALLVKPYLWISAGRDKNAKEGLNALPVADFFIEWSNPAAFPSSFPLGQKRIQANQAIGLHVANPGTYSVPVAGRVATQTTDSEGWLYFLLPSLPETLQLETPGKTAIPLSTSAWKLPFKYAITPKGAVERTDPWVELRRFPSTETSNATFAFLAKAGYPSESSFNGANVKQYETGIFFRDIALAQGNNRISATAIYPNGAAATYFWQTNYQPALLRPATELWIDSASISPGSSIQGLPSDRIRFSFTGSQGKTGLAQLSPGKIRLPMERKDLSSSSAYQTDLPFSRLKTGQMYSAHLVLQDSSTGRKRTYAFPHTLQSNPKTAYPMLRIIQDNALIAYNMGPIRLGGPLLGEYPKGIVLQSIGKTGNYYRIKLDAQTEGFIEDKAVEVLPPGASRPQYYLQSVSVSPSAAGDVLRIPYPEPVPYSMHVYPTQRQLRIRLYGVKTSSTWMSHRAGLKRIDWVGWEQPGPDTYELVVNLTDNPIWGYTLQPEGNSLVLLVKYPPALQTANGKPTLAGIKVSIEAGHGGSNTGAEGLSGLLEKDVNLDVALRLEKICREAGMEVLQVRPTDTYMTLEQKRTMVERSDADLHVSIHANSGGGGYLRVGGVSTYYHNPHSEDFARTMYGELLKLGLAEFGVVGSFNYHVTRMSSRPAILVEMAFLSHAEDEEKLASPAFRQRMAEQIFAGIKAYLE
;
A
#
# COMPACT_ATOMS: atom_id res chain seq x y z
N MET A 1 -50.10 54.41 4.36
CA MET A 1 -50.22 55.66 5.16
C MET A 1 -48.81 56.17 5.47
N ASN A 2 -48.67 57.44 5.84
CA ASN A 2 -47.41 58.21 5.89
C ASN A 2 -46.80 58.27 7.32
N PRO A 3 -45.61 58.88 7.58
CA PRO A 3 -44.68 59.56 6.65
C PRO A 3 -43.15 59.28 6.79
N PHE A 4 -42.44 59.65 5.70
CA PHE A 4 -41.12 60.30 5.49
C PHE A 4 -40.49 61.19 6.61
N PRO A 5 -39.24 61.76 6.47
CA PRO A 5 -38.31 61.83 5.31
C PRO A 5 -36.91 61.19 5.58
N CYS A 6 -35.74 61.40 4.92
CA CYS A 6 -35.14 62.28 3.87
C CYS A 6 -34.13 61.41 3.02
N ALA A 7 -33.55 61.71 1.84
CA ALA A 7 -33.26 62.91 1.00
C ALA A 7 -31.94 63.68 1.30
N ALA A 8 -31.09 64.14 0.34
CA ALA A 8 -30.91 63.84 -1.10
C ALA A 8 -29.60 64.49 -1.71
N HIS A 9 -29.34 64.27 -3.03
CA HIS A 9 -28.49 65.06 -3.97
C HIS A 9 -26.93 64.95 -3.92
N ARG A 10 -26.16 65.29 -4.99
CA ARG A 10 -26.23 64.99 -6.47
C ARG A 10 -25.01 65.54 -7.26
N LEU A 11 -24.72 64.92 -8.43
CA LEU A 11 -24.13 65.48 -9.68
C LEU A 11 -22.63 65.91 -9.78
N LEU A 12 -22.01 65.42 -10.88
CA LEU A 12 -21.09 66.09 -11.84
C LEU A 12 -19.74 66.68 -11.36
N ALA A 13 -18.74 66.97 -12.21
CA ALA A 13 -18.19 66.33 -13.43
C ALA A 13 -16.99 67.16 -13.95
N LEU A 14 -16.04 66.56 -14.68
CA LEU A 14 -15.53 66.99 -16.01
C LEU A 14 -14.19 66.31 -16.38
N ASN A 15 -13.82 66.45 -17.65
CA ASN A 15 -12.69 65.87 -18.39
C ASN A 15 -11.86 67.09 -18.96
N PRO A 16 -11.04 67.07 -20.04
CA PRO A 16 -10.46 65.99 -20.88
C PRO A 16 -8.97 66.26 -21.29
N LEU A 17 -8.51 65.58 -22.37
CA LEU A 17 -7.38 65.94 -23.28
C LEU A 17 -5.94 65.59 -22.79
N CYS A 18 -4.96 65.22 -23.64
CA CYS A 18 -4.98 64.98 -25.10
C CYS A 18 -3.91 63.98 -25.63
N VAL A 19 -4.15 63.51 -26.86
CA VAL A 19 -3.25 63.05 -27.96
C VAL A 19 -1.73 63.27 -27.78
N GLY A 20 -0.82 62.38 -28.20
CA GLY A 20 -0.90 61.06 -28.91
C GLY A 20 0.30 60.83 -29.86
N VAL A 21 0.31 59.75 -30.66
CA VAL A 21 0.99 59.63 -32.01
C VAL A 21 2.55 59.68 -32.04
N LEU A 22 3.34 58.83 -32.73
CA LEU A 22 3.16 57.57 -33.50
C LEU A 22 4.54 56.83 -33.68
N PHE A 23 4.49 55.57 -34.13
CA PHE A 23 5.48 54.79 -34.93
C PHE A 23 6.93 54.45 -34.44
N ALA A 24 7.22 53.15 -34.53
CA ALA A 24 8.34 52.50 -35.26
C ALA A 24 9.73 52.18 -34.60
N ILE A 25 9.91 50.86 -34.39
CA ILE A 25 11.00 50.00 -34.91
C ILE A 25 12.33 49.80 -34.13
N SER A 26 12.62 48.50 -33.93
CA SER A 26 13.90 47.77 -33.70
C SER A 26 14.74 47.90 -32.40
N LEU A 27 14.69 46.80 -31.64
CA LEU A 27 15.77 46.04 -30.97
C LEU A 27 16.67 46.64 -29.85
N TRP A 28 16.65 45.92 -28.71
CA TRP A 28 17.78 45.52 -27.82
C TRP A 28 18.74 46.63 -27.31
N ALA A 29 18.85 46.92 -26.01
CA ALA A 29 19.02 45.98 -24.89
C ALA A 29 18.72 46.60 -23.50
N PHE A 30 18.42 45.74 -22.51
CA PHE A 30 18.32 46.08 -21.07
C PHE A 30 19.66 45.81 -20.36
N ALA A 31 20.01 46.41 -19.22
CA ALA A 31 19.55 47.65 -18.55
C ALA A 31 20.47 47.96 -17.35
N CYS A 32 20.43 49.19 -16.83
CA CYS A 32 21.09 49.53 -15.56
C CYS A 32 20.26 50.53 -14.71
N THR A 33 20.13 50.24 -13.41
CA THR A 33 19.98 51.15 -12.25
C THR A 33 19.10 52.42 -12.29
N THR A 34 18.01 52.39 -11.50
CA THR A 34 17.53 53.47 -10.56
C THR A 34 16.94 54.79 -11.16
N PRO A 35 16.33 55.73 -10.37
CA PRO A 35 16.04 55.76 -8.92
C PRO A 35 14.57 56.09 -8.50
N SER A 36 14.37 56.31 -7.19
CA SER A 36 13.17 56.75 -6.43
C SER A 36 12.43 57.99 -6.96
N GLY A 37 11.18 58.31 -6.57
CA GLY A 37 10.24 57.80 -5.55
C GLY A 37 8.92 58.62 -5.64
N VAL A 38 8.08 58.95 -4.65
CA VAL A 38 7.82 58.69 -3.20
C VAL A 38 6.31 59.07 -2.98
N ARG A 39 5.54 58.96 -1.88
CA ARG A 39 5.61 58.56 -0.45
C ARG A 39 4.18 58.12 -0.02
N LYS A 40 4.02 57.21 0.94
CA LYS A 40 2.82 57.13 1.83
C LYS A 40 3.25 56.79 3.27
N GLU A 41 2.38 57.01 4.24
CA GLU A 41 2.73 57.09 5.67
C GLU A 41 2.70 55.74 6.43
N PRO A 42 3.44 55.61 7.55
CA PRO A 42 3.65 54.32 8.23
C PRO A 42 2.63 54.04 9.34
N LEU A 43 2.27 52.76 9.48
CA LEU A 43 1.83 52.18 10.75
C LEU A 43 3.06 51.89 11.64
N PRO A 44 2.92 51.82 12.97
CA PRO A 44 4.07 51.76 13.89
C PRO A 44 4.81 50.42 13.81
N ALA A 45 5.85 50.38 12.98
CA ALA A 45 6.86 49.34 13.01
C ALA A 45 7.81 49.57 14.19
N GLU A 46 7.41 49.15 15.39
CA GLU A 46 8.40 48.88 16.43
C GLU A 46 9.36 47.81 15.91
N LYS A 47 10.63 48.17 15.75
CA LYS A 47 11.68 47.20 15.44
C LYS A 47 11.82 46.27 16.64
N PRO A 48 11.69 44.94 16.50
CA PRO A 48 12.00 44.01 17.56
C PRO A 48 13.44 44.27 18.04
N ARG A 49 13.59 44.73 19.29
CA ARG A 49 14.90 44.86 19.92
C ARG A 49 15.29 43.51 20.48
N THR A 50 16.18 42.85 19.77
CA THR A 50 16.72 41.54 20.12
C THR A 50 17.38 41.55 21.49
N GLY A 51 17.23 40.45 22.23
CA GLY A 51 17.84 40.25 23.54
C GLY A 51 18.28 38.81 23.69
N PHE A 52 19.57 38.62 23.92
CA PHE A 52 20.12 37.33 24.33
C PHE A 52 20.04 37.19 25.84
N LEU A 53 19.73 35.98 26.30
CA LEU A 53 19.47 35.68 27.70
C LEU A 53 20.42 34.56 28.12
N ILE A 54 21.50 34.98 28.77
CA ILE A 54 22.51 34.10 29.38
C ILE A 54 22.22 34.13 30.88
N PRO A 55 21.46 33.18 31.44
CA PRO A 55 21.11 33.21 32.86
C PRO A 55 22.35 32.95 33.70
N SER A 56 22.71 33.92 34.55
CA SER A 56 23.79 33.77 35.54
C SER A 56 23.32 33.14 36.86
N GLY A 57 22.01 32.93 37.00
CA GLY A 57 21.37 32.26 38.13
C GLY A 57 19.87 32.00 37.87
N ALA A 58 19.24 31.22 38.75
CA ALA A 58 17.85 30.78 38.59
C ALA A 58 16.80 31.91 38.61
N SER A 59 17.10 33.06 39.25
CA SER A 59 16.19 34.21 39.29
C SER A 59 15.98 34.88 37.93
N ASP A 60 17.01 34.90 37.08
CA ASP A 60 16.95 35.51 35.75
C ASP A 60 16.22 34.61 34.75
N LEU A 61 16.17 33.30 35.02
CA LEU A 61 15.57 32.25 34.17
C LEU A 61 14.05 32.44 34.02
N GLU A 62 13.35 32.66 35.14
CA GLU A 62 11.90 32.89 35.20
C GLU A 62 11.50 34.10 34.34
N ALA A 63 12.11 35.26 34.60
CA ALA A 63 11.84 36.51 33.90
C ALA A 63 12.20 36.44 32.39
N SER A 64 13.27 35.71 32.06
CA SER A 64 13.70 35.46 30.67
C SER A 64 12.63 34.72 29.87
N LEU A 65 12.08 33.63 30.44
CA LEU A 65 11.07 32.81 29.78
C LEU A 65 9.70 33.50 29.71
N GLU A 66 9.35 34.29 30.73
CA GLU A 66 8.15 35.15 30.74
C GLU A 66 8.16 36.14 29.56
N LYS A 67 9.33 36.74 29.26
CA LYS A 67 9.49 37.65 28.13
C LYS A 67 9.32 36.94 26.79
N GLY A 68 9.94 35.76 26.61
CA GLY A 68 9.82 34.96 25.39
C GLY A 68 8.36 34.64 25.03
N LYS A 69 7.55 34.30 26.03
CA LYS A 69 6.11 34.01 25.85
C LYS A 69 5.29 35.26 25.46
N LYS A 70 5.64 36.44 25.97
CA LYS A 70 4.98 37.73 25.62
C LYS A 70 5.30 38.19 24.20
N GLU A 71 6.48 37.85 23.67
CA GLU A 71 6.92 38.19 22.31
C GLU A 71 6.53 37.13 21.24
N SER A 72 5.76 36.10 21.61
CA SER A 72 5.28 35.03 20.70
C SER A 72 6.38 34.17 20.05
N HIS A 73 7.52 33.97 20.71
CA HIS A 73 8.54 33.01 20.25
C HIS A 73 8.07 31.56 20.46
N SER A 74 8.49 30.63 19.59
CA SER A 74 8.17 29.20 19.69
C SER A 74 9.19 28.36 20.48
N ALA A 75 10.37 28.94 20.77
CA ALA A 75 11.50 28.26 21.39
C ALA A 75 12.19 29.15 22.42
N ALA A 76 12.84 28.53 23.41
CA ALA A 76 13.77 29.16 24.33
C ALA A 76 15.19 28.63 24.08
N PHE A 77 16.21 29.47 24.27
CA PHE A 77 17.61 29.14 23.98
C PHE A 77 18.49 29.33 25.22
N LEU A 78 19.35 28.33 25.51
CA LEU A 78 20.38 28.40 26.54
C LEU A 78 21.78 28.34 25.90
N LEU A 79 22.62 29.34 26.15
CA LEU A 79 24.00 29.38 25.66
C LEU A 79 24.93 28.59 26.59
N LEU A 80 25.55 27.54 26.04
CA LEU A 80 26.66 26.81 26.62
C LEU A 80 27.99 27.31 26.01
N ALA A 81 28.67 28.19 26.74
CA ALA A 81 29.96 28.76 26.36
C ALA A 81 31.07 28.32 27.35
N GLY A 82 32.27 28.02 26.84
CA GLY A 82 33.46 27.83 27.69
C GLY A 82 33.50 26.53 28.51
N LEU A 83 32.89 25.45 28.01
CA LEU A 83 32.77 24.17 28.73
C LEU A 83 34.09 23.39 28.98
N THR A 84 35.26 23.91 28.57
CA THR A 84 36.55 23.20 28.62
C THR A 84 37.04 22.85 30.02
N ASN A 85 36.54 23.53 31.07
CA ASN A 85 36.99 23.35 32.45
C ASN A 85 35.91 22.74 33.37
N MET A 86 34.82 22.19 32.84
CA MET A 86 33.74 21.62 33.66
C MET A 86 33.66 20.11 33.52
N GLU A 87 34.13 19.37 34.54
CA GLU A 87 33.97 17.91 34.65
C GLU A 87 32.49 17.47 34.65
N THR A 88 31.58 18.37 35.05
CA THR A 88 30.13 18.26 34.79
C THR A 88 29.53 19.63 34.45
N PRO A 89 28.68 19.75 33.42
CA PRO A 89 27.80 20.92 33.29
C PRO A 89 26.83 20.94 34.48
N GLN A 90 26.49 22.11 35.03
CA GLN A 90 25.59 22.21 36.20
C GLN A 90 24.23 21.56 35.90
N PRO A 91 23.93 20.34 36.41
CA PRO A 91 22.81 19.55 35.88
C PRO A 91 21.47 20.19 36.24
N ALA A 92 21.35 20.70 37.47
CA ALA A 92 20.16 21.36 37.97
C ALA A 92 19.81 22.65 37.22
N LEU A 93 20.79 23.40 36.68
CA LEU A 93 20.49 24.60 35.88
C LEU A 93 19.92 24.23 34.50
N LEU A 94 20.49 23.20 33.88
CA LEU A 94 20.05 22.69 32.58
C LEU A 94 18.68 22.01 32.67
N GLU A 95 18.47 21.18 33.69
CA GLU A 95 17.18 20.55 34.00
C GLU A 95 16.11 21.60 34.34
N SER A 96 16.43 22.60 35.17
CA SER A 96 15.52 23.72 35.47
C SER A 96 15.18 24.56 34.24
N PHE A 97 16.10 24.73 33.27
CA PHE A 97 15.82 25.42 32.01
C PHE A 97 14.85 24.61 31.13
N VAL A 98 15.11 23.31 30.93
CA VAL A 98 14.25 22.43 30.13
C VAL A 98 12.84 22.36 30.70
N ASN A 99 12.72 22.07 32.00
CA ASN A 99 11.42 21.95 32.65
C ASN A 99 10.63 23.27 32.58
N ALA A 100 11.26 24.41 32.86
CA ALA A 100 10.60 25.71 32.81
C ALA A 100 10.24 26.17 31.37
N ALA A 101 10.97 25.72 30.34
CA ALA A 101 10.61 25.95 28.95
C ALA A 101 9.37 25.11 28.56
N HIS A 102 9.37 23.82 28.90
CA HIS A 102 8.27 22.89 28.62
C HIS A 102 6.98 23.26 29.34
N GLU A 103 7.03 23.59 30.64
CA GLU A 103 5.88 24.09 31.42
C GLU A 103 5.24 25.34 30.80
N LYS A 104 6.05 26.20 30.17
CA LYS A 104 5.59 27.42 29.51
C LYS A 104 5.16 27.18 28.05
N GLY A 105 5.40 25.99 27.49
CA GLY A 105 4.99 25.57 26.15
C GLY A 105 5.96 25.95 25.04
N LEU A 106 7.27 26.02 25.34
CA LEU A 106 8.35 26.39 24.40
C LEU A 106 9.26 25.18 24.13
N GLU A 107 9.78 25.06 22.91
CA GLU A 107 10.88 24.12 22.62
C GLU A 107 12.15 24.54 23.38
N ALA A 108 12.85 23.60 24.02
CA ALA A 108 14.09 23.84 24.76
C ALA A 108 15.33 23.60 23.88
N HIS A 109 15.93 24.66 23.34
CA HIS A 109 17.11 24.58 22.47
C HIS A 109 18.41 24.94 23.21
N LEU A 110 19.48 24.17 22.95
CA LEU A 110 20.82 24.49 23.43
C LEU A 110 21.66 25.09 22.31
N LEU A 111 22.49 26.06 22.65
CA LEU A 111 23.42 26.72 21.75
C LEU A 111 24.84 26.53 22.27
N PHE A 112 25.69 25.81 21.54
CA PHE A 112 27.05 25.49 21.95
C PHE A 112 28.10 26.37 21.24
N HIS A 113 29.05 26.88 22.02
CA HIS A 113 30.26 27.55 21.51
C HIS A 113 31.52 27.09 22.28
N PRO A 114 32.55 26.54 21.59
CA PRO A 114 33.77 26.06 22.23
C PRO A 114 34.62 27.23 22.77
N GLY A 115 35.26 27.04 23.92
CA GLY A 115 36.19 28.04 24.49
C GLY A 115 37.58 28.05 23.83
N SER A 116 37.97 26.92 23.22
CA SER A 116 39.24 26.68 22.55
C SER A 116 39.04 25.68 21.39
N PRO A 117 39.81 25.74 20.28
CA PRO A 117 39.68 24.79 19.17
C PRO A 117 40.18 23.36 19.45
N GLU A 118 40.95 23.15 20.53
CA GLU A 118 41.77 21.94 20.71
C GLU A 118 41.05 20.79 21.47
N ASP A 119 39.90 21.05 22.11
CA ASP A 119 39.24 20.14 23.07
C ASP A 119 38.06 19.32 22.49
N ASN A 120 38.27 18.73 21.31
CA ASN A 120 37.18 18.12 20.52
C ASN A 120 36.59 16.83 21.12
N VAL A 121 37.41 15.98 21.77
CA VAL A 121 36.95 14.72 22.40
C VAL A 121 36.17 15.00 23.70
N THR A 122 36.66 15.93 24.50
CA THR A 122 36.01 16.44 25.72
C THR A 122 34.64 17.04 25.39
N THR A 123 34.58 17.84 24.32
CA THR A 123 33.35 18.44 23.79
C THR A 123 32.30 17.39 23.37
N LEU A 124 32.70 16.38 22.59
CA LEU A 124 31.82 15.26 22.20
C LEU A 124 31.24 14.53 23.42
N SER A 125 32.06 14.30 24.44
CA SER A 125 31.67 13.58 25.65
C SER A 125 30.65 14.35 26.49
N ILE A 126 30.90 15.64 26.75
CA ILE A 126 29.99 16.51 27.51
C ILE A 126 28.64 16.67 26.79
N LEU A 127 28.65 16.87 25.46
CA LEU A 127 27.42 17.00 24.69
C LEU A 127 26.63 15.69 24.57
N SER A 128 27.29 14.53 24.64
CA SER A 128 26.61 13.22 24.74
C SER A 128 25.77 13.17 26.02
N LEU A 129 26.41 13.40 27.18
CA LEU A 129 25.76 13.39 28.50
C LEU A 129 24.59 14.39 28.58
N VAL A 130 24.78 15.59 28.02
CA VAL A 130 23.74 16.63 27.95
C VAL A 130 22.51 16.16 27.15
N VAL A 131 22.72 15.58 25.97
CA VAL A 131 21.64 15.05 25.13
C VAL A 131 20.97 13.83 25.78
N GLU A 132 21.76 12.93 26.36
CA GLU A 132 21.29 11.68 26.96
C GLU A 132 20.45 11.93 28.23
N HIS A 133 20.83 12.87 29.09
CA HIS A 133 20.17 13.10 30.38
C HIS A 133 19.11 14.21 30.43
N HIS A 134 19.14 15.22 29.54
CA HIS A 134 18.23 16.38 29.63
C HIS A 134 17.31 16.51 28.41
N ASP A 135 16.02 16.80 28.62
CA ASP A 135 14.98 16.67 27.60
C ASP A 135 14.87 17.83 26.60
N ILE A 136 15.99 18.18 25.98
CA ILE A 136 16.09 19.26 25.00
C ILE A 136 15.44 18.89 23.65
N ASP A 137 14.91 19.90 22.96
CA ASP A 137 14.26 19.79 21.64
C ASP A 137 15.18 20.19 20.49
N GLY A 138 16.32 20.86 20.76
CA GLY A 138 17.25 21.29 19.72
C GLY A 138 18.67 21.60 20.18
N LEU A 139 19.59 21.61 19.21
CA LEU A 139 21.02 21.85 19.36
C LEU A 139 21.56 22.71 18.21
N SER A 140 22.21 23.82 18.56
CA SER A 140 22.78 24.80 17.64
C SER A 140 24.29 24.92 17.83
N PHE A 141 25.06 24.91 16.74
CA PHE A 141 26.53 25.04 16.77
C PHE A 141 27.00 26.41 16.27
N TRP A 142 27.93 27.03 17.02
CA TRP A 142 28.70 28.20 16.59
C TRP A 142 30.19 27.99 16.92
N GLY A 143 31.10 28.30 16.00
CA GLY A 143 32.56 28.20 16.22
C GLY A 143 33.16 26.77 16.23
N VAL A 144 32.36 25.71 16.02
CA VAL A 144 32.80 24.31 16.07
C VAL A 144 33.35 23.82 14.71
N PRO A 145 34.42 22.99 14.65
CA PRO A 145 34.89 22.36 13.41
C PRO A 145 33.84 21.46 12.72
N ALA A 146 33.97 21.28 11.40
CA ALA A 146 32.98 20.61 10.55
C ALA A 146 32.72 19.14 10.93
N GLU A 147 33.79 18.34 11.02
CA GLU A 147 33.73 16.92 11.37
C GLU A 147 33.12 16.71 12.77
N VAL A 148 33.42 17.63 13.69
CA VAL A 148 32.95 17.61 15.09
C VAL A 148 31.46 17.97 15.16
N GLN A 149 30.98 18.98 14.40
CA GLN A 149 29.55 19.24 14.26
C GLN A 149 28.81 18.02 13.72
N GLU A 150 29.37 17.33 12.71
CA GLU A 150 28.77 16.12 12.15
C GLU A 150 28.69 14.97 13.16
N ALA A 151 29.81 14.67 13.84
CA ALA A 151 29.88 13.59 14.84
C ALA A 151 28.90 13.82 16.00
N ILE A 152 28.85 15.04 16.55
CA ILE A 152 27.89 15.39 17.61
C ILE A 152 26.46 15.29 17.06
N SER A 153 26.20 15.77 15.84
CA SER A 153 24.85 15.71 15.24
C SER A 153 24.35 14.28 15.08
N ALA A 154 25.22 13.40 14.56
CA ALA A 154 24.92 11.99 14.37
C ALA A 154 24.69 11.28 15.72
N LYS A 155 25.60 11.48 16.70
CA LYS A 155 25.44 10.91 18.04
C LYS A 155 24.16 11.39 18.73
N ALA A 156 23.88 12.70 18.66
CA ALA A 156 22.68 13.27 19.26
C ALA A 156 21.37 12.75 18.63
N LEU A 157 21.32 12.60 17.30
CA LEU A 157 20.14 12.07 16.61
C LEU A 157 19.90 10.55 16.83
N LEU A 158 20.95 9.79 17.17
CA LEU A 158 20.83 8.38 17.58
C LEU A 158 20.18 8.22 18.95
N VAL A 159 20.38 9.19 19.85
CA VAL A 159 19.75 9.21 21.19
C VAL A 159 18.37 9.87 21.13
N LYS A 160 18.24 10.97 20.38
CA LYS A 160 17.03 11.81 20.30
C LYS A 160 16.69 12.15 18.83
N PRO A 161 15.92 11.29 18.14
CA PRO A 161 15.62 11.45 16.71
C PRO A 161 14.73 12.66 16.36
N TYR A 162 14.25 13.40 17.36
CA TYR A 162 13.40 14.57 17.25
C TYR A 162 14.15 15.90 17.43
N LEU A 163 15.48 15.88 17.65
CA LEU A 163 16.26 17.12 17.83
C LEU A 163 16.28 18.00 16.58
N TRP A 164 15.98 19.28 16.76
CA TRP A 164 16.28 20.33 15.80
C TRP A 164 17.78 20.63 15.81
N ILE A 165 18.50 20.21 14.78
CA ILE A 165 19.93 20.53 14.65
C ILE A 165 20.13 21.66 13.64
N SER A 166 20.94 22.65 14.04
CA SER A 166 21.28 23.82 13.22
C SER A 166 22.76 24.22 13.37
N ALA A 167 23.31 24.83 12.34
CA ALA A 167 24.69 25.30 12.32
C ALA A 167 24.78 26.77 11.89
N GLY A 168 25.68 27.51 12.51
CA GLY A 168 26.05 28.86 12.09
C GLY A 168 26.98 28.84 10.87
N ARG A 169 26.65 29.65 9.86
CA ARG A 169 27.55 29.89 8.70
C ARG A 169 28.61 30.93 9.07
N ASP A 170 29.82 30.46 9.38
CA ASP A 170 31.02 31.29 9.35
C ASP A 170 31.39 31.61 7.88
N LYS A 171 31.85 32.84 7.63
CA LYS A 171 32.29 33.32 6.32
C LYS A 171 33.65 32.73 5.89
N ASN A 172 34.44 32.22 6.83
CA ASN A 172 35.74 31.61 6.54
C ASN A 172 35.66 30.07 6.37
N ALA A 173 34.70 29.41 7.02
CA ALA A 173 34.56 27.95 7.01
C ALA A 173 33.90 27.40 5.72
N LYS A 174 34.69 27.24 4.66
CA LYS A 174 34.23 26.68 3.36
C LYS A 174 33.82 25.20 3.40
N GLU A 175 34.20 24.46 4.44
CA GLU A 175 34.13 22.98 4.46
C GLU A 175 33.21 22.46 5.60
N GLY A 176 32.29 23.29 6.09
CA GLY A 176 31.33 22.95 7.16
C GLY A 176 30.17 22.02 6.75
N LEU A 177 29.18 21.85 7.64
CA LEU A 177 27.89 21.19 7.34
C LEU A 177 27.21 21.73 6.07
N ASN A 178 27.52 22.96 5.65
CA ASN A 178 27.15 23.56 4.36
C ASN A 178 27.51 22.69 3.12
N ALA A 179 28.48 21.78 3.23
CA ALA A 179 28.90 20.87 2.16
C ALA A 179 28.15 19.53 2.13
N LEU A 180 27.35 19.21 3.16
CA LEU A 180 26.52 18.01 3.20
C LEU A 180 25.10 18.32 2.68
N PRO A 181 24.55 17.56 1.72
CA PRO A 181 23.19 17.77 1.21
C PRO A 181 22.09 17.24 2.18
N VAL A 182 22.35 17.32 3.49
CA VAL A 182 21.49 16.82 4.58
C VAL A 182 20.57 17.90 5.15
N ALA A 183 20.99 19.17 5.08
CA ALA A 183 20.25 20.33 5.55
C ALA A 183 20.49 21.55 4.66
N ASP A 184 19.49 22.43 4.60
CA ASP A 184 19.55 23.75 3.98
C ASP A 184 19.44 24.85 5.05
N PHE A 185 19.04 24.52 6.28
CA PHE A 185 18.88 25.46 7.39
C PHE A 185 20.24 25.83 8.01
N PHE A 186 20.73 27.00 7.63
CA PHE A 186 21.92 27.63 8.20
C PHE A 186 21.58 29.05 8.65
N ILE A 187 21.94 29.39 9.89
CA ILE A 187 21.81 30.75 10.41
C ILE A 187 23.07 31.53 9.98
N GLU A 188 22.92 32.73 9.41
CA GLU A 188 24.08 33.58 9.08
C GLU A 188 24.51 34.40 10.30
N TRP A 189 25.51 33.89 11.02
CA TRP A 189 26.04 34.48 12.26
C TRP A 189 26.90 35.73 11.99
N SER A 190 26.23 36.82 11.63
CA SER A 190 26.84 38.15 11.49
C SER A 190 26.77 38.98 12.78
N ASN A 191 25.90 38.62 13.72
CA ASN A 191 25.73 39.25 15.03
C ASN A 191 25.07 38.26 15.99
N PRO A 192 25.70 37.98 17.15
CA PRO A 192 25.08 37.47 18.36
C PRO A 192 23.55 37.50 18.39
N ALA A 193 23.02 38.71 18.46
CA ALA A 193 21.63 38.99 18.75
C ALA A 193 20.60 38.57 17.68
N ALA A 194 21.00 38.01 16.53
CA ALA A 194 20.16 37.87 15.34
C ALA A 194 19.43 36.51 15.17
N PHE A 195 19.10 35.81 16.27
CA PHE A 195 18.34 34.55 16.18
C PHE A 195 16.89 34.80 15.68
N PRO A 196 16.35 33.96 14.77
CA PRO A 196 14.98 34.12 14.29
C PRO A 196 13.95 33.74 15.37
N SER A 197 12.90 34.54 15.50
CA SER A 197 11.79 34.31 16.47
C SER A 197 10.87 33.13 16.12
N SER A 198 11.03 32.57 14.93
CA SER A 198 10.35 31.37 14.45
C SER A 198 11.21 30.67 13.39
N PHE A 199 11.26 29.34 13.40
CA PHE A 199 11.96 28.58 12.36
C PHE A 199 11.21 28.71 11.02
N PRO A 200 11.86 29.12 9.91
CA PRO A 200 11.18 29.32 8.64
C PRO A 200 10.69 28.00 8.04
N LEU A 201 9.39 27.92 7.78
CA LEU A 201 8.76 26.78 7.12
C LEU A 201 9.39 26.52 5.74
N GLY A 202 9.83 25.29 5.49
CA GLY A 202 10.25 24.81 4.17
C GLY A 202 11.75 24.62 3.93
N GLN A 203 12.62 24.82 4.93
CA GLN A 203 14.06 24.52 4.80
C GLN A 203 14.36 23.04 5.12
N LYS A 204 15.33 22.40 4.44
CA LYS A 204 15.77 21.06 4.84
C LYS A 204 16.45 21.12 6.21
N ARG A 205 16.07 20.21 7.10
CA ARG A 205 16.60 19.97 8.45
C ARG A 205 17.35 18.63 8.45
N ILE A 206 18.41 18.50 9.25
CA ILE A 206 19.06 17.19 9.47
C ILE A 206 18.02 16.23 10.07
N GLN A 207 17.72 15.16 9.34
CA GLN A 207 16.75 14.15 9.74
C GLN A 207 17.49 13.01 10.45
N ALA A 208 16.87 12.42 11.46
CA ALA A 208 17.51 11.33 12.19
C ALA A 208 17.74 10.07 11.32
N ASN A 209 16.93 9.86 10.28
CA ASN A 209 17.17 8.83 9.26
C ASN A 209 18.46 9.05 8.41
N GLN A 210 19.27 10.05 8.73
CA GLN A 210 20.60 10.29 8.16
C GLN A 210 21.74 9.88 9.12
N ALA A 211 21.46 9.73 10.42
CA ALA A 211 22.48 9.53 11.45
C ALA A 211 22.82 8.05 11.66
N ILE A 212 24.11 7.73 11.80
CA ILE A 212 24.61 6.37 12.09
C ILE A 212 25.75 6.40 13.10
N GLY A 213 25.76 5.38 13.98
CA GLY A 213 26.91 5.02 14.79
C GLY A 213 27.49 3.68 14.32
N LEU A 214 28.79 3.58 14.11
CA LEU A 214 29.47 2.38 13.64
C LEU A 214 30.67 2.03 14.56
N HIS A 215 30.56 0.94 15.31
CA HIS A 215 31.66 0.43 16.14
C HIS A 215 32.66 -0.37 15.30
N VAL A 216 33.94 -0.01 15.41
CA VAL A 216 35.05 -0.58 14.65
C VAL A 216 36.06 -1.27 15.57
N ALA A 217 36.58 -2.43 15.16
CA ALA A 217 37.43 -3.27 16.02
C ALA A 217 38.82 -2.68 16.36
N ASN A 218 39.22 -1.57 15.74
CA ASN A 218 40.47 -0.87 16.02
C ASN A 218 40.17 0.63 16.18
N PRO A 219 40.22 1.21 17.38
CA PRO A 219 40.07 2.65 17.57
C PRO A 219 41.09 3.46 16.76
N GLY A 220 40.69 4.64 16.27
CA GLY A 220 41.51 5.50 15.43
C GLY A 220 40.71 6.41 14.50
N THR A 221 41.39 7.01 13.53
CA THR A 221 40.79 7.88 12.51
C THR A 221 40.52 7.10 11.22
N TYR A 222 39.34 7.30 10.66
CA TYR A 222 38.79 6.63 9.49
C TYR A 222 38.30 7.65 8.46
N SER A 223 38.37 7.26 7.19
CA SER A 223 37.78 7.97 6.06
C SER A 223 36.50 7.25 5.63
N VAL A 224 35.40 8.00 5.53
CA VAL A 224 34.09 7.49 5.08
C VAL A 224 33.66 8.26 3.83
N PRO A 225 33.68 7.66 2.62
CA PRO A 225 33.19 8.31 1.41
C PRO A 225 31.66 8.50 1.46
N VAL A 226 31.21 9.75 1.47
CA VAL A 226 29.77 10.13 1.56
C VAL A 226 29.43 11.11 0.44
N ALA A 227 28.58 10.69 -0.50
CA ALA A 227 27.95 11.56 -1.51
C ALA A 227 28.89 12.51 -2.28
N GLY A 228 30.14 12.11 -2.52
CA GLY A 228 31.13 12.89 -3.28
C GLY A 228 32.16 13.65 -2.43
N ARG A 229 32.04 13.64 -1.09
CA ARG A 229 33.11 14.02 -0.16
C ARG A 229 33.70 12.78 0.53
N VAL A 230 34.84 12.94 1.18
CA VAL A 230 35.34 12.00 2.20
C VAL A 230 35.17 12.65 3.56
N ALA A 231 34.47 11.99 4.48
CA ALA A 231 34.33 12.42 5.86
C ALA A 231 35.44 11.76 6.70
N THR A 232 36.32 12.58 7.28
CA THR A 232 37.28 12.11 8.28
C THR A 232 36.57 12.02 9.62
N GLN A 233 36.58 10.86 10.27
CA GLN A 233 35.94 10.63 11.56
C GLN A 233 36.85 9.84 12.48
N THR A 234 36.94 10.23 13.75
CA THR A 234 37.74 9.56 14.77
C THR A 234 36.83 8.87 15.77
N THR A 235 37.18 7.66 16.19
CA THR A 235 36.40 6.91 17.18
C THR A 235 36.36 7.61 18.54
N ASP A 236 35.22 7.53 19.24
CA ASP A 236 35.18 7.81 20.68
C ASP A 236 35.96 6.75 21.49
N SER A 237 36.03 6.93 22.81
CA SER A 237 36.76 6.04 23.74
C SER A 237 36.24 4.60 23.77
N GLU A 238 35.05 4.34 23.23
CA GLU A 238 34.43 3.02 23.12
C GLU A 238 34.57 2.41 21.71
N GLY A 239 35.22 3.11 20.76
CA GLY A 239 35.43 2.61 19.40
C GLY A 239 34.32 2.98 18.40
N TRP A 240 33.41 3.91 18.73
CA TRP A 240 32.33 4.33 17.82
C TRP A 240 32.73 5.48 16.90
N LEU A 241 32.49 5.31 15.60
CA LEU A 241 32.40 6.39 14.62
C LEU A 241 30.95 6.90 14.54
N TYR A 242 30.76 8.21 14.38
CA TYR A 242 29.43 8.82 14.18
C TYR A 242 29.45 9.74 12.96
N PHE A 243 28.51 9.58 12.03
CA PHE A 243 28.47 10.36 10.79
C PHE A 243 27.06 10.49 10.20
N LEU A 244 26.90 11.38 9.22
CA LEU A 244 25.65 11.67 8.53
C LEU A 244 25.68 11.21 7.07
N LEU A 245 24.70 10.41 6.68
CA LEU A 245 24.46 9.91 5.34
C LEU A 245 23.20 10.58 4.74
N PRO A 246 23.26 11.33 3.63
CA PRO A 246 22.07 11.94 3.02
C PRO A 246 21.12 10.89 2.41
N SER A 247 21.64 9.72 2.09
CA SER A 247 20.91 8.49 1.77
C SER A 247 21.81 7.29 2.07
N LEU A 248 21.22 6.13 2.30
CA LEU A 248 21.93 4.88 2.60
C LEU A 248 22.46 4.25 1.28
N PRO A 249 23.79 4.15 1.06
CA PRO A 249 24.34 3.53 -0.15
C PRO A 249 24.37 2.00 0.01
N GLU A 250 24.06 1.22 -1.03
CA GLU A 250 23.98 -0.27 -0.98
C GLU A 250 25.22 -0.95 -0.34
N THR A 251 26.39 -0.34 -0.55
CA THR A 251 27.64 -0.67 0.14
C THR A 251 28.27 0.64 0.62
N LEU A 252 28.57 0.72 1.92
CA LEU A 252 29.42 1.76 2.49
C LEU A 252 30.88 1.30 2.39
N GLN A 253 31.78 2.20 2.01
CA GLN A 253 33.23 1.95 2.09
C GLN A 253 33.77 2.57 3.38
N LEU A 254 34.66 1.86 4.07
CA LEU A 254 35.34 2.33 5.28
C LEU A 254 36.86 2.21 5.09
N GLU A 255 37.57 3.32 5.16
CA GLU A 255 39.01 3.40 4.90
C GLU A 255 39.78 3.78 6.17
N THR A 256 40.97 3.22 6.37
CA THR A 256 41.95 3.71 7.35
C THR A 256 43.17 4.29 6.65
N PRO A 257 43.82 5.34 7.18
CA PRO A 257 45.05 5.90 6.62
C PRO A 257 46.08 4.82 6.22
N GLY A 258 46.37 4.74 4.92
CA GLY A 258 47.36 3.82 4.36
C GLY A 258 46.94 2.35 4.17
N LYS A 259 45.64 2.01 4.23
CA LYS A 259 45.15 0.64 3.94
C LYS A 259 44.01 0.62 2.92
N THR A 260 43.71 -0.58 2.40
CA THR A 260 42.59 -0.86 1.49
C THR A 260 41.22 -0.58 2.15
N ALA A 261 40.26 -0.09 1.37
CA ALA A 261 38.88 0.10 1.79
C ALA A 261 38.18 -1.21 2.19
N ILE A 262 37.32 -1.13 3.20
CA ILE A 262 36.49 -2.23 3.71
C ILE A 262 35.05 -2.01 3.22
N PRO A 263 34.52 -2.87 2.32
CA PRO A 263 33.14 -2.78 1.86
C PRO A 263 32.16 -3.39 2.87
N LEU A 264 31.17 -2.61 3.30
CA LEU A 264 30.12 -3.01 4.24
C LEU A 264 28.76 -2.95 3.53
N SER A 265 28.06 -4.08 3.38
CA SER A 265 26.68 -4.04 2.84
C SER A 265 25.74 -3.41 3.86
N THR A 266 24.94 -2.46 3.39
CA THR A 266 23.97 -1.72 4.21
C THR A 266 22.54 -2.24 4.06
N SER A 267 22.34 -3.30 3.27
CA SER A 267 21.01 -3.78 2.84
C SER A 267 20.04 -4.12 3.99
N ALA A 268 20.56 -4.45 5.18
CA ALA A 268 19.78 -4.70 6.39
C ALA A 268 19.75 -3.51 7.38
N TRP A 269 20.38 -2.38 7.04
CA TRP A 269 20.49 -1.22 7.91
C TRP A 269 19.21 -0.36 7.86
N LYS A 270 18.89 0.24 8.99
CA LYS A 270 17.89 1.30 9.16
C LYS A 270 18.55 2.43 9.92
N LEU A 271 18.05 3.65 9.78
CA LEU A 271 18.61 4.84 10.41
C LEU A 271 17.50 5.58 11.19
N PRO A 272 17.78 6.17 12.37
CA PRO A 272 19.06 6.21 13.09
C PRO A 272 19.30 4.98 13.97
N PHE A 273 20.32 4.15 13.71
CA PHE A 273 20.72 3.10 14.67
C PHE A 273 22.24 2.89 14.77
N LYS A 274 22.67 2.28 15.88
CA LYS A 274 24.06 1.86 16.13
C LYS A 274 24.31 0.45 15.58
N TYR A 275 25.43 0.29 14.89
CA TYR A 275 25.88 -0.94 14.24
C TYR A 275 27.30 -1.30 14.66
N ALA A 276 27.60 -2.59 14.83
CA ALA A 276 28.96 -3.07 15.09
C ALA A 276 29.45 -3.99 13.98
N ILE A 277 30.71 -3.84 13.58
CA ILE A 277 31.39 -4.78 12.70
C ILE A 277 31.85 -5.98 13.55
N THR A 278 31.26 -7.15 13.30
CA THR A 278 31.63 -8.40 13.98
C THR A 278 33.05 -8.85 13.60
N PRO A 279 33.70 -9.73 14.40
CA PRO A 279 34.98 -10.34 14.03
C PRO A 279 34.97 -11.15 12.71
N LYS A 280 33.79 -11.41 12.12
CA LYS A 280 33.63 -12.09 10.83
C LYS A 280 33.35 -11.12 9.67
N GLY A 281 33.34 -9.81 9.91
CA GLY A 281 33.07 -8.77 8.90
C GLY A 281 31.58 -8.53 8.60
N ALA A 282 30.66 -9.32 9.15
CA ALA A 282 29.23 -9.00 9.13
C ALA A 282 28.95 -7.77 10.01
N VAL A 283 27.95 -6.97 9.66
CA VAL A 283 27.56 -5.77 10.41
C VAL A 283 26.19 -5.98 11.04
N GLU A 284 26.14 -5.91 12.38
CA GLU A 284 24.96 -6.23 13.17
C GLU A 284 24.47 -5.01 13.94
N ARG A 285 23.14 -4.89 14.12
CA ARG A 285 22.52 -3.82 14.90
C ARG A 285 22.69 -4.13 16.38
N THR A 286 23.24 -3.19 17.12
CA THR A 286 23.58 -3.38 18.55
C THR A 286 22.51 -2.84 19.48
N ASP A 287 22.24 -3.58 20.55
CA ASP A 287 21.39 -3.15 21.66
C ASP A 287 22.12 -2.11 22.54
N PRO A 288 21.40 -1.17 23.18
CA PRO A 288 19.95 -1.03 23.17
C PRO A 288 19.43 -0.22 21.97
N TRP A 289 18.33 -0.66 21.37
CA TRP A 289 17.58 0.11 20.37
C TRP A 289 16.06 -0.06 20.52
N VAL A 290 15.32 0.88 19.90
CA VAL A 290 13.87 0.78 19.68
C VAL A 290 13.51 1.56 18.42
N GLU A 291 12.61 1.01 17.62
CA GLU A 291 12.18 1.51 16.31
C GLU A 291 10.67 1.62 16.28
N LEU A 292 10.11 2.81 16.01
CA LEU A 292 8.70 2.91 15.66
C LEU A 292 8.47 2.37 14.24
N ARG A 293 7.58 1.39 14.13
CA ARG A 293 7.18 0.69 12.90
C ARG A 293 5.85 1.20 12.35
N ARG A 294 4.92 1.62 13.23
CA ARG A 294 3.75 2.42 12.88
C ARG A 294 3.53 3.56 13.87
N PHE A 295 3.28 4.73 13.32
CA PHE A 295 3.04 6.00 13.99
C PHE A 295 2.22 6.90 13.05
N PRO A 296 1.47 7.89 13.56
CA PRO A 296 0.75 8.85 12.72
C PRO A 296 1.73 9.84 12.08
N SER A 297 1.27 10.57 11.06
CA SER A 297 1.95 11.79 10.61
C SER A 297 2.07 12.84 11.74
N THR A 298 2.93 13.83 11.55
CA THR A 298 3.11 14.94 12.50
C THR A 298 1.84 15.76 12.73
N GLU A 299 0.90 15.72 11.78
CA GLU A 299 -0.49 16.16 11.91
C GLU A 299 -1.41 14.94 11.78
N THR A 300 -2.43 14.81 12.63
CA THR A 300 -3.41 13.72 12.58
C THR A 300 -4.82 14.19 12.93
N SER A 301 -5.82 13.50 12.40
CA SER A 301 -7.24 13.71 12.75
C SER A 301 -7.92 12.48 13.36
N ASN A 302 -7.14 11.43 13.65
CA ASN A 302 -7.58 10.28 14.43
C ASN A 302 -7.35 10.54 15.92
N ALA A 303 -8.41 10.48 16.73
CA ALA A 303 -8.34 10.65 18.19
C ALA A 303 -7.60 9.52 18.93
N THR A 304 -7.25 8.45 18.21
CA THR A 304 -6.55 7.28 18.74
C THR A 304 -5.73 6.68 17.61
N PHE A 305 -4.52 6.21 17.91
CA PHE A 305 -3.65 5.57 16.92
C PHE A 305 -3.03 4.29 17.48
N ALA A 306 -3.00 3.24 16.65
CA ALA A 306 -2.34 1.97 16.94
C ALA A 306 -0.83 2.13 16.70
N PHE A 307 -0.08 2.47 17.74
CA PHE A 307 1.38 2.54 17.66
C PHE A 307 1.97 1.14 17.69
N LEU A 308 2.95 0.90 16.81
CA LEU A 308 3.73 -0.33 16.75
C LEU A 308 5.21 0.04 16.82
N ALA A 309 5.94 -0.65 17.68
CA ALA A 309 7.38 -0.54 17.84
C ALA A 309 8.06 -1.92 17.70
N LYS A 310 9.38 -1.92 17.56
CA LYS A 310 10.25 -3.09 17.61
C LYS A 310 11.51 -2.77 18.43
N ALA A 311 12.00 -3.74 19.19
CA ALA A 311 13.29 -3.72 19.89
C ALA A 311 13.95 -5.10 19.74
N GLY A 312 15.17 -5.29 20.29
CA GLY A 312 15.72 -6.62 20.53
C GLY A 312 14.88 -7.37 21.57
N TYR A 313 14.96 -8.70 21.56
CA TYR A 313 14.20 -9.57 22.46
C TYR A 313 15.14 -10.46 23.28
N PRO A 314 14.90 -10.67 24.59
CA PRO A 314 13.83 -10.07 25.40
C PRO A 314 14.15 -8.66 25.90
N SER A 315 13.12 -7.82 26.07
CA SER A 315 13.20 -6.52 26.73
C SER A 315 11.89 -6.19 27.46
N GLU A 316 11.97 -5.44 28.57
CA GLU A 316 10.80 -4.80 29.15
C GLU A 316 10.41 -3.62 28.26
N SER A 317 9.30 -3.79 27.53
CA SER A 317 8.81 -2.84 26.53
C SER A 317 7.65 -2.00 27.08
N SER A 318 7.65 -0.69 26.83
CA SER A 318 6.59 0.23 27.26
C SER A 318 6.29 1.33 26.24
N PHE A 319 5.09 1.91 26.34
CA PHE A 319 4.70 3.14 25.65
C PHE A 319 4.29 4.19 26.70
N ASN A 320 4.86 5.40 26.65
CA ASN A 320 4.66 6.45 27.66
C ASN A 320 4.89 5.95 29.11
N GLY A 321 5.88 5.09 29.31
CA GLY A 321 6.16 4.43 30.60
C GLY A 321 5.16 3.34 31.03
N ALA A 322 4.11 3.08 30.25
CA ALA A 322 3.13 2.03 30.53
C ALA A 322 3.49 0.74 29.78
N ASN A 323 3.91 -0.28 30.53
CA ASN A 323 4.39 -1.57 30.00
C ASN A 323 3.36 -2.27 29.09
N VAL A 324 3.87 -3.05 28.14
CA VAL A 324 3.12 -3.84 27.14
C VAL A 324 3.83 -5.17 26.86
N LYS A 325 3.10 -6.18 26.33
CA LYS A 325 3.72 -7.44 25.88
C LYS A 325 4.69 -7.14 24.72
N GLN A 326 5.96 -7.52 24.88
CA GLN A 326 6.84 -7.79 23.75
C GLN A 326 6.62 -9.23 23.26
N TYR A 327 6.69 -9.42 21.95
CA TYR A 327 6.59 -10.71 21.27
C TYR A 327 8.00 -11.19 20.87
N GLU A 328 8.20 -12.49 20.64
CA GLU A 328 9.51 -13.06 20.31
C GLU A 328 10.12 -12.49 19.00
N THR A 329 9.27 -11.94 18.12
CA THR A 329 9.70 -11.20 16.92
C THR A 329 10.27 -9.81 17.22
N GLY A 330 10.34 -9.42 18.50
CA GLY A 330 10.82 -8.13 18.99
C GLY A 330 9.78 -7.01 19.00
N ILE A 331 8.57 -7.23 18.46
CA ILE A 331 7.53 -6.20 18.36
C ILE A 331 6.79 -5.96 19.68
N PHE A 332 6.27 -4.75 19.83
CA PHE A 332 5.32 -4.37 20.87
C PHE A 332 4.43 -3.23 20.37
N PHE A 333 3.19 -3.11 20.87
CA PHE A 333 2.22 -2.14 20.36
C PHE A 333 1.24 -1.67 21.45
N ARG A 334 0.64 -0.50 21.20
CA ARG A 334 -0.41 0.06 22.04
C ARG A 334 -1.32 0.98 21.23
N ASP A 335 -2.63 0.88 21.45
CA ASP A 335 -3.57 1.92 21.04
C ASP A 335 -3.44 3.10 22.01
N ILE A 336 -3.05 4.28 21.50
CA ILE A 336 -2.87 5.49 22.31
C ILE A 336 -3.90 6.52 21.88
N ALA A 337 -4.73 6.96 22.83
CA ALA A 337 -5.63 8.10 22.66
C ALA A 337 -4.83 9.41 22.69
N LEU A 338 -5.18 10.34 21.79
CA LEU A 338 -4.48 11.61 21.61
C LEU A 338 -5.33 12.76 22.17
N ALA A 339 -4.72 13.63 22.97
CA ALA A 339 -5.32 14.90 23.39
C ALA A 339 -5.30 15.90 22.22
N GLN A 340 -6.25 16.83 22.15
CA GLN A 340 -6.23 17.84 21.09
C GLN A 340 -5.02 18.78 21.24
N GLY A 341 -4.28 19.01 20.15
CA GLY A 341 -3.00 19.70 20.16
C GLY A 341 -1.80 18.75 20.12
N ASN A 342 -0.64 19.21 20.58
CA ASN A 342 0.61 18.45 20.53
C ASN A 342 0.57 17.25 21.51
N ASN A 343 0.87 16.06 21.00
CA ASN A 343 1.08 14.84 21.78
C ASN A 343 2.53 14.39 21.60
N ARG A 344 3.20 14.09 22.72
CA ARG A 344 4.52 13.47 22.75
C ARG A 344 4.36 12.01 23.19
N ILE A 345 4.87 11.09 22.38
CA ILE A 345 4.80 9.65 22.59
C ILE A 345 6.23 9.13 22.76
N SER A 346 6.46 8.29 23.77
CA SER A 346 7.68 7.50 23.91
C SER A 346 7.39 6.02 23.71
N ALA A 347 8.33 5.31 23.08
CA ALA A 347 8.42 3.85 23.10
C ALA A 347 9.79 3.48 23.69
N THR A 348 9.80 2.71 24.77
CA THR A 348 11.01 2.38 25.52
C THR A 348 11.19 0.86 25.58
N ALA A 349 12.44 0.41 25.46
CA ALA A 349 12.84 -0.97 25.67
C ALA A 349 14.02 -1.02 26.65
N ILE A 350 13.87 -1.79 27.73
CA ILE A 350 14.90 -2.02 28.76
C ILE A 350 15.36 -3.47 28.68
N TYR A 351 16.67 -3.68 28.54
CA TYR A 351 17.28 -4.98 28.25
C TYR A 351 17.74 -5.67 29.55
N PRO A 352 17.97 -7.00 29.58
CA PRO A 352 18.29 -7.74 30.81
C PRO A 352 19.61 -7.33 31.51
N ASN A 353 20.46 -6.57 30.83
CA ASN A 353 21.69 -5.99 31.38
C ASN A 353 21.48 -4.58 31.98
N GLY A 354 20.24 -4.07 32.02
CA GLY A 354 19.89 -2.73 32.47
C GLY A 354 20.08 -1.62 31.42
N ALA A 355 20.62 -1.93 30.23
CA ALA A 355 20.70 -0.96 29.14
C ALA A 355 19.30 -0.62 28.63
N ALA A 356 19.06 0.63 28.24
CA ALA A 356 17.75 1.08 27.79
C ALA A 356 17.87 1.98 26.55
N ALA A 357 16.85 1.93 25.69
CA ALA A 357 16.68 2.88 24.59
C ALA A 357 15.24 3.38 24.56
N THR A 358 15.05 4.65 24.20
CA THR A 358 13.73 5.28 24.05
C THR A 358 13.64 6.03 22.72
N TYR A 359 12.66 5.68 21.90
CA TYR A 359 12.29 6.44 20.71
C TYR A 359 11.16 7.40 21.08
N PHE A 360 11.26 8.66 20.69
CA PHE A 360 10.19 9.65 20.88
C PHE A 360 9.59 10.08 19.54
N TRP A 361 8.27 10.28 19.52
CA TRP A 361 7.51 10.81 18.40
C TRP A 361 6.60 11.97 18.85
N GLN A 362 6.42 12.96 18.00
CA GLN A 362 5.49 14.07 18.24
C GLN A 362 4.44 14.13 17.13
N THR A 363 3.17 14.35 17.52
CA THR A 363 2.05 14.47 16.59
C THR A 363 1.00 15.45 17.14
N ASN A 364 0.57 16.40 16.31
CA ASN A 364 -0.54 17.27 16.63
C ASN A 364 -1.85 16.60 16.22
N TYR A 365 -2.75 16.36 17.19
CA TYR A 365 -4.09 15.89 16.91
C TYR A 365 -5.05 17.08 16.82
N GLN A 366 -5.61 17.30 15.64
CA GLN A 366 -6.79 18.15 15.46
C GLN A 366 -7.97 17.28 15.02
N PRO A 367 -9.10 17.26 15.75
CA PRO A 367 -10.32 16.59 15.31
C PRO A 367 -10.65 16.95 13.86
N ALA A 368 -10.93 15.94 13.03
CA ALA A 368 -11.29 16.17 11.64
C ALA A 368 -12.42 17.21 11.55
N LEU A 369 -12.15 18.35 10.91
CA LEU A 369 -13.15 19.40 10.75
C LEU A 369 -14.39 18.82 10.05
N LEU A 370 -15.45 18.62 10.83
CA LEU A 370 -16.76 18.25 10.31
C LEU A 370 -17.19 19.36 9.36
N ARG A 371 -17.03 19.11 8.04
CA ARG A 371 -17.32 20.09 6.99
C ARG A 371 -18.72 20.64 7.23
N PRO A 372 -18.86 21.94 7.55
CA PRO A 372 -20.13 22.47 8.06
C PRO A 372 -21.27 22.12 7.11
N ALA A 373 -22.43 21.72 7.65
CA ALA A 373 -23.62 21.46 6.84
C ALA A 373 -24.09 22.73 6.07
N THR A 374 -23.56 23.91 6.38
CA THR A 374 -23.74 25.17 5.65
C THR A 374 -22.80 25.33 4.44
N GLU A 375 -21.69 24.61 4.37
CA GLU A 375 -20.76 24.62 3.23
C GLU A 375 -21.20 23.60 2.16
N LEU A 376 -21.04 23.96 0.88
CA LEU A 376 -21.39 23.08 -0.25
C LEU A 376 -20.17 22.35 -0.80
N TRP A 377 -20.08 21.06 -0.46
CA TRP A 377 -19.05 20.13 -0.91
C TRP A 377 -19.69 18.87 -1.52
N ILE A 378 -18.95 18.27 -2.47
CA ILE A 378 -19.23 16.97 -3.07
C ILE A 378 -17.96 16.14 -2.84
N ASP A 379 -18.10 14.92 -2.34
CA ASP A 379 -16.98 13.98 -2.31
C ASP A 379 -16.81 13.33 -3.68
N SER A 380 -15.70 13.64 -4.35
CA SER A 380 -15.37 13.10 -5.66
C SER A 380 -15.05 11.61 -5.67
N ALA A 381 -14.62 11.03 -4.54
CA ALA A 381 -14.33 9.60 -4.47
C ALA A 381 -15.61 8.73 -4.49
N SER A 382 -16.72 9.26 -3.98
CA SER A 382 -18.03 8.61 -3.98
C SER A 382 -18.82 8.69 -5.30
N ILE A 383 -18.25 9.28 -6.36
CA ILE A 383 -18.98 9.51 -7.62
C ILE A 383 -19.10 8.23 -8.44
N SER A 384 -20.34 7.89 -8.81
CA SER A 384 -20.66 6.86 -9.79
C SER A 384 -21.48 7.46 -10.95
N PRO A 385 -21.31 6.99 -12.20
CA PRO A 385 -20.32 6.01 -12.66
C PRO A 385 -18.88 6.54 -12.59
N GLY A 386 -17.89 5.66 -12.49
CA GLY A 386 -16.46 6.02 -12.40
C GLY A 386 -15.70 6.05 -13.74
N SER A 387 -16.39 6.05 -14.89
CA SER A 387 -15.77 5.95 -16.22
C SER A 387 -16.69 6.42 -17.34
N SER A 388 -16.15 6.61 -18.55
CA SER A 388 -16.93 6.92 -19.77
C SER A 388 -17.70 5.70 -20.24
N ILE A 389 -18.98 5.89 -20.62
CA ILE A 389 -19.90 4.80 -20.92
C ILE A 389 -20.67 5.03 -22.22
N GLN A 390 -20.61 4.03 -23.09
CA GLN A 390 -21.41 3.90 -24.30
C GLN A 390 -22.39 2.73 -24.12
N GLY A 391 -23.68 2.92 -24.40
CA GLY A 391 -24.70 1.89 -24.25
C GLY A 391 -25.85 2.02 -25.26
N LEU A 392 -26.79 1.07 -25.20
CA LEU A 392 -28.00 1.03 -26.02
C LEU A 392 -29.06 2.02 -25.50
N PRO A 393 -30.03 2.48 -26.33
CA PRO A 393 -31.12 3.34 -25.86
C PRO A 393 -32.04 2.68 -24.81
N SER A 394 -32.01 1.35 -24.69
CA SER A 394 -32.69 0.57 -23.66
C SER A 394 -32.03 0.65 -22.28
N ASP A 395 -30.76 1.03 -22.22
CA ASP A 395 -29.98 0.96 -20.99
C ASP A 395 -30.39 2.05 -19.98
N ARG A 396 -30.10 1.80 -18.70
CA ARG A 396 -30.21 2.77 -17.60
C ARG A 396 -28.88 2.84 -16.87
N ILE A 397 -28.51 4.04 -16.43
CA ILE A 397 -27.34 4.25 -15.58
C ILE A 397 -27.72 5.04 -14.33
N ARG A 398 -27.10 4.71 -13.19
CA ARG A 398 -27.23 5.49 -11.96
C ARG A 398 -26.08 6.48 -11.83
N PHE A 399 -26.41 7.76 -11.73
CA PHE A 399 -25.53 8.75 -11.13
C PHE A 399 -25.69 8.72 -9.62
N SER A 400 -24.60 8.75 -8.86
CA SER A 400 -24.63 8.96 -7.41
C SER A 400 -23.40 9.68 -6.88
N PHE A 401 -23.54 10.36 -5.74
CA PHE A 401 -22.43 10.94 -4.97
C PHE A 401 -22.84 11.18 -3.51
N THR A 402 -21.85 11.35 -2.62
CA THR A 402 -22.02 11.83 -1.24
C THR A 402 -21.63 13.30 -1.16
N GLY A 403 -22.39 14.12 -0.43
CA GLY A 403 -22.13 15.56 -0.29
C GLY A 403 -22.69 16.13 1.00
N SER A 404 -22.65 17.46 1.12
CA SER A 404 -23.21 18.20 2.27
C SER A 404 -24.61 17.74 2.63
N GLN A 405 -24.85 17.61 3.94
CA GLN A 405 -26.11 17.13 4.49
C GLN A 405 -27.29 18.05 4.14
N GLY A 406 -28.47 17.47 3.88
CA GLY A 406 -29.74 18.20 3.80
C GLY A 406 -29.97 19.06 2.56
N LYS A 407 -29.07 19.05 1.57
CA LYS A 407 -29.15 19.87 0.35
C LYS A 407 -30.01 19.22 -0.73
N THR A 408 -30.08 19.84 -1.91
CA THR A 408 -30.73 19.27 -3.11
C THR A 408 -29.69 18.91 -4.17
N GLY A 409 -29.70 17.66 -4.63
CA GLY A 409 -28.82 17.17 -5.71
C GLY A 409 -29.51 17.17 -7.08
N LEU A 410 -28.73 17.40 -8.13
CA LEU A 410 -29.20 17.48 -9.52
C LEU A 410 -28.09 17.05 -10.49
N ALA A 411 -28.32 16.02 -11.30
CA ALA A 411 -27.46 15.73 -12.45
C ALA A 411 -27.94 16.54 -13.66
N GLN A 412 -27.02 17.27 -14.30
CA GLN A 412 -27.26 18.01 -15.55
C GLN A 412 -26.40 17.43 -16.66
N LEU A 413 -26.98 17.24 -17.86
CA LEU A 413 -26.22 16.79 -19.03
C LEU A 413 -26.30 17.81 -20.18
N SER A 414 -25.16 17.95 -20.85
CA SER A 414 -24.94 18.80 -22.01
C SER A 414 -24.37 17.96 -23.15
N PRO A 415 -24.85 18.10 -24.40
CA PRO A 415 -25.87 19.03 -24.89
C PRO A 415 -27.31 18.65 -24.43
N GLY A 416 -28.33 19.32 -24.97
CA GLY A 416 -29.74 19.00 -24.70
C GLY A 416 -30.33 19.51 -23.38
N LYS A 417 -29.52 20.06 -22.47
CA LYS A 417 -29.96 20.65 -21.18
C LYS A 417 -30.77 19.67 -20.31
N ILE A 418 -30.46 18.37 -20.37
CA ILE A 418 -31.16 17.34 -19.59
C ILE A 418 -30.90 17.60 -18.11
N ARG A 419 -31.96 17.54 -17.29
CA ARG A 419 -31.92 17.75 -15.84
C ARG A 419 -32.61 16.59 -15.14
N LEU A 420 -31.94 16.00 -14.15
CA LEU A 420 -32.38 14.84 -13.38
C LEU A 420 -32.25 15.18 -11.89
N PRO A 421 -33.36 15.50 -11.20
CA PRO A 421 -33.37 15.64 -9.74
C PRO A 421 -32.84 14.36 -9.09
N MET A 422 -32.09 14.51 -8.00
CA MET A 422 -31.50 13.37 -7.29
C MET A 422 -32.25 13.12 -5.98
N GLU A 423 -32.64 11.87 -5.78
CA GLU A 423 -33.11 11.36 -4.50
C GLU A 423 -32.02 11.57 -3.44
N ARG A 424 -32.42 11.90 -2.21
CA ARG A 424 -31.51 12.14 -1.08
C ARG A 424 -31.76 11.12 0.02
N LYS A 425 -30.69 10.53 0.53
CA LYS A 425 -30.69 9.76 1.79
C LYS A 425 -29.72 10.43 2.75
N ASP A 426 -30.22 10.91 3.89
CA ASP A 426 -29.41 11.56 4.90
C ASP A 426 -28.63 10.52 5.74
N LEU A 427 -27.38 10.86 6.05
CA LEU A 427 -26.43 10.12 6.88
C LEU A 427 -26.06 10.99 8.09
N SER A 428 -25.16 10.52 8.97
CA SER A 428 -24.82 11.22 10.22
C SER A 428 -24.25 12.63 10.03
N SER A 429 -23.38 12.83 9.04
CA SER A 429 -22.70 14.13 8.76
C SER A 429 -22.76 14.57 7.30
N SER A 430 -23.51 13.84 6.46
CA SER A 430 -23.57 14.02 5.01
C SER A 430 -24.91 13.52 4.46
N SER A 431 -25.12 13.64 3.16
CA SER A 431 -26.20 12.92 2.46
C SER A 431 -25.66 12.22 1.23
N ALA A 432 -26.17 11.03 0.95
CA ALA A 432 -26.03 10.36 -0.35
C ALA A 432 -27.12 10.86 -1.31
N TYR A 433 -26.72 11.10 -2.56
CA TYR A 433 -27.58 11.55 -3.65
C TYR A 433 -27.54 10.55 -4.79
N GLN A 434 -28.68 10.20 -5.40
CA GLN A 434 -28.73 9.31 -6.57
C GLN A 434 -29.82 9.70 -7.59
N THR A 435 -29.63 9.38 -8.87
CA THR A 435 -30.68 9.44 -9.90
C THR A 435 -30.38 8.48 -11.06
N ASP A 436 -31.43 7.96 -11.69
CA ASP A 436 -31.31 7.10 -12.87
C ASP A 436 -31.49 7.92 -14.16
N LEU A 437 -30.56 7.75 -15.11
CA LEU A 437 -30.66 8.22 -16.49
C LEU A 437 -30.99 7.02 -17.41
N PRO A 438 -32.18 6.96 -18.03
CA PRO A 438 -32.43 6.07 -19.16
C PRO A 438 -31.79 6.65 -20.43
N PHE A 439 -31.04 5.82 -21.17
CA PHE A 439 -30.27 6.22 -22.36
C PHE A 439 -31.16 6.59 -23.56
N SER A 440 -32.45 6.25 -23.53
CA SER A 440 -33.48 6.75 -24.45
C SER A 440 -33.70 8.27 -24.38
N ARG A 441 -33.22 8.95 -23.32
CA ARG A 441 -33.21 10.43 -23.24
C ARG A 441 -32.00 11.07 -23.92
N LEU A 442 -30.98 10.28 -24.30
CA LEU A 442 -29.82 10.76 -25.03
C LEU A 442 -30.08 10.60 -26.54
N LYS A 443 -29.76 11.62 -27.34
CA LYS A 443 -29.84 11.51 -28.80
C LYS A 443 -28.79 10.52 -29.28
N THR A 444 -29.24 9.52 -30.04
CA THR A 444 -28.41 8.48 -30.62
C THR A 444 -27.18 9.04 -31.36
N GLY A 445 -26.00 8.48 -31.08
CA GLY A 445 -24.70 8.89 -31.64
C GLY A 445 -24.07 10.13 -31.00
N GLN A 446 -24.82 10.92 -30.24
CA GLN A 446 -24.32 12.16 -29.63
C GLN A 446 -23.63 11.88 -28.29
N MET A 447 -22.41 12.40 -28.11
CA MET A 447 -21.73 12.39 -26.81
C MET A 447 -22.27 13.48 -25.89
N TYR A 448 -22.36 13.16 -24.60
CA TYR A 448 -22.79 14.05 -23.53
C TYR A 448 -21.73 14.13 -22.43
N SER A 449 -21.51 15.32 -21.88
CA SER A 449 -20.85 15.52 -20.59
C SER A 449 -21.90 15.72 -19.49
N ALA A 450 -21.56 15.34 -18.26
CA ALA A 450 -22.42 15.50 -17.10
C ALA A 450 -21.83 16.49 -16.08
N HIS A 451 -22.70 17.10 -15.29
CA HIS A 451 -22.35 17.96 -14.17
C HIS A 451 -23.25 17.59 -12.98
N LEU A 452 -22.63 17.22 -11.87
CA LEU A 452 -23.32 16.94 -10.61
C LEU A 452 -23.38 18.23 -9.80
N VAL A 453 -24.59 18.73 -9.58
CA VAL A 453 -24.84 20.01 -8.91
C VAL A 453 -25.48 19.74 -7.55
N LEU A 454 -24.81 20.18 -6.49
CA LEU A 454 -25.37 20.26 -5.15
C LEU A 454 -25.76 21.71 -4.86
N GLN A 455 -27.02 21.94 -4.53
CA GLN A 455 -27.56 23.28 -4.27
C GLN A 455 -28.12 23.40 -2.86
N ASP A 456 -27.82 24.52 -2.21
CA ASP A 456 -28.55 25.00 -1.04
C ASP A 456 -29.80 25.78 -1.47
N SER A 457 -30.97 25.32 -1.06
CA SER A 457 -32.25 25.96 -1.43
C SER A 457 -32.56 27.22 -0.61
N SER A 458 -31.92 27.42 0.54
CA SER A 458 -32.13 28.59 1.41
C SER A 458 -31.27 29.80 0.99
N THR A 459 -30.05 29.56 0.51
CA THR A 459 -29.11 30.62 0.08
C THR A 459 -28.94 30.71 -1.44
N GLY A 460 -29.49 29.76 -2.21
CA GLY A 460 -29.34 29.67 -3.67
C GLY A 460 -27.93 29.26 -4.15
N ARG A 461 -26.95 29.17 -3.23
CA ARG A 461 -25.56 28.77 -3.51
C ARG A 461 -25.50 27.35 -4.09
N LYS A 462 -24.48 27.10 -4.92
CA LYS A 462 -24.29 25.79 -5.59
C LYS A 462 -22.83 25.39 -5.60
N ARG A 463 -22.57 24.09 -5.47
CA ARG A 463 -21.31 23.43 -5.82
C ARG A 463 -21.57 22.55 -7.03
N THR A 464 -20.74 22.68 -8.06
CA THR A 464 -20.80 21.84 -9.25
C THR A 464 -19.53 21.02 -9.34
N TYR A 465 -19.67 19.71 -9.61
CA TYR A 465 -18.60 18.84 -10.05
C TYR A 465 -18.80 18.55 -11.54
N ALA A 466 -17.83 18.90 -12.38
CA ALA A 466 -17.82 18.53 -13.78
C ALA A 466 -17.39 17.06 -13.90
N PHE A 467 -18.23 16.22 -14.51
CA PHE A 467 -17.92 14.80 -14.67
C PHE A 467 -16.84 14.63 -15.75
N PRO A 468 -15.66 14.07 -15.44
CA PRO A 468 -14.52 14.02 -16.38
C PRO A 468 -14.67 12.96 -17.48
N HIS A 469 -15.85 12.35 -17.59
CA HIS A 469 -16.13 11.22 -18.46
C HIS A 469 -17.38 11.49 -19.32
N THR A 470 -17.49 10.79 -20.44
CA THR A 470 -18.56 10.98 -21.43
C THR A 470 -19.61 9.88 -21.36
N LEU A 471 -20.85 10.24 -21.71
CA LEU A 471 -21.94 9.28 -21.95
C LEU A 471 -22.38 9.33 -23.42
N GLN A 472 -22.70 8.19 -24.00
CA GLN A 472 -23.21 8.08 -25.37
C GLN A 472 -24.24 6.96 -25.50
N SER A 473 -25.37 7.26 -26.14
CA SER A 473 -26.37 6.26 -26.53
C SER A 473 -26.18 5.92 -28.00
N ASN A 474 -25.96 4.65 -28.35
CA ASN A 474 -25.62 4.19 -29.70
C ASN A 474 -26.55 3.04 -30.12
N PRO A 475 -26.92 2.91 -31.41
CA PRO A 475 -27.74 1.80 -31.87
C PRO A 475 -26.90 0.50 -31.87
N LYS A 476 -27.55 -0.67 -31.77
CA LYS A 476 -26.85 -1.97 -31.80
C LYS A 476 -25.90 -2.10 -33.02
N THR A 477 -26.28 -1.53 -34.16
CA THR A 477 -25.50 -1.53 -35.41
C THR A 477 -24.23 -0.69 -35.39
N ALA A 478 -24.02 0.17 -34.39
CA ALA A 478 -22.77 0.93 -34.23
C ALA A 478 -21.72 0.17 -33.39
N TYR A 479 -22.07 -0.98 -32.82
CA TYR A 479 -21.17 -1.80 -32.01
C TYR A 479 -20.52 -2.91 -32.85
N PRO A 480 -19.19 -2.97 -32.94
CA PRO A 480 -18.51 -3.92 -33.80
C PRO A 480 -18.57 -5.36 -33.27
N MET A 481 -18.30 -6.30 -34.17
CA MET A 481 -17.83 -7.62 -33.77
C MET A 481 -16.40 -7.51 -33.26
N LEU A 482 -16.08 -8.29 -32.22
CA LEU A 482 -14.77 -8.39 -31.60
C LEU A 482 -14.25 -9.81 -31.81
N ARG A 483 -12.94 -9.98 -31.97
CA ARG A 483 -12.29 -11.31 -31.91
C ARG A 483 -11.30 -11.35 -30.75
N ILE A 484 -11.35 -12.40 -29.95
CA ILE A 484 -10.41 -12.59 -28.83
C ILE A 484 -9.02 -12.92 -29.38
N ILE A 485 -7.98 -12.20 -28.93
CA ILE A 485 -6.60 -12.34 -29.43
C ILE A 485 -5.65 -13.10 -28.49
N GLN A 486 -6.08 -13.40 -27.27
CA GLN A 486 -5.31 -14.14 -26.26
C GLN A 486 -6.10 -15.33 -25.71
N ASP A 487 -5.39 -16.33 -25.18
CA ASP A 487 -6.03 -17.42 -24.45
C ASP A 487 -6.35 -17.00 -23.00
N ASN A 488 -7.22 -17.76 -22.33
CA ASN A 488 -7.73 -17.48 -20.98
C ASN A 488 -8.34 -16.07 -20.81
N ALA A 489 -8.95 -15.51 -21.87
CA ALA A 489 -9.56 -14.19 -21.84
C ALA A 489 -10.77 -14.18 -20.88
N LEU A 490 -10.71 -13.36 -19.83
CA LEU A 490 -11.72 -13.35 -18.77
C LEU A 490 -13.02 -12.69 -19.23
N ILE A 491 -14.15 -13.38 -19.05
CA ILE A 491 -15.49 -12.82 -19.20
C ILE A 491 -16.09 -12.62 -17.80
N ALA A 492 -16.34 -11.37 -17.40
CA ALA A 492 -17.01 -11.05 -16.14
C ALA A 492 -18.53 -10.91 -16.32
N TYR A 493 -19.32 -11.31 -15.32
CA TYR A 493 -20.77 -11.07 -15.28
C TYR A 493 -21.11 -9.58 -15.15
N ASN A 494 -20.32 -8.83 -14.38
CA ASN A 494 -20.55 -7.40 -14.12
C ASN A 494 -19.27 -6.68 -13.66
N MET A 495 -19.31 -5.34 -13.71
CA MET A 495 -18.23 -4.44 -13.30
C MET A 495 -18.38 -3.94 -11.85
N GLY A 496 -18.88 -4.79 -10.95
CA GLY A 496 -19.05 -4.45 -9.53
C GLY A 496 -17.72 -4.21 -8.79
N PRO A 497 -17.72 -3.41 -7.71
CA PRO A 497 -16.49 -3.07 -6.96
C PRO A 497 -16.02 -4.26 -6.11
N ILE A 498 -15.19 -5.14 -6.68
CA ILE A 498 -14.63 -6.32 -6.01
C ILE A 498 -13.09 -6.29 -6.07
N ARG A 499 -12.45 -6.50 -4.91
CA ARG A 499 -10.98 -6.40 -4.67
C ARG A 499 -10.12 -7.18 -5.68
N LEU A 500 -10.63 -8.29 -6.23
CA LEU A 500 -9.92 -9.22 -7.12
C LEU A 500 -10.72 -9.50 -8.41
N GLY A 501 -11.42 -8.49 -8.92
CA GLY A 501 -12.25 -8.58 -10.13
C GLY A 501 -13.65 -9.16 -9.87
N GLY A 502 -14.57 -8.84 -10.78
CA GLY A 502 -15.97 -9.30 -10.70
C GLY A 502 -16.14 -10.81 -10.86
N PRO A 503 -17.34 -11.36 -10.56
CA PRO A 503 -17.61 -12.79 -10.75
C PRO A 503 -17.45 -13.16 -12.23
N LEU A 504 -16.78 -14.27 -12.51
CA LEU A 504 -16.47 -14.71 -13.87
C LEU A 504 -17.59 -15.60 -14.42
N LEU A 505 -18.00 -15.34 -15.67
CA LEU A 505 -18.88 -16.19 -16.48
C LEU A 505 -18.07 -17.31 -17.16
N GLY A 506 -16.80 -17.05 -17.47
CA GLY A 506 -15.86 -18.03 -18.01
C GLY A 506 -14.53 -17.41 -18.41
N GLU A 507 -13.61 -18.27 -18.87
CA GLU A 507 -12.35 -17.89 -19.50
C GLU A 507 -12.32 -18.47 -20.91
N TYR A 508 -12.10 -17.64 -21.93
CA TYR A 508 -12.26 -18.04 -23.33
C TYR A 508 -10.89 -18.16 -24.05
N PRO A 509 -10.73 -19.14 -24.97
CA PRO A 509 -9.57 -19.20 -25.85
C PRO A 509 -9.62 -18.12 -26.94
N LYS A 510 -8.47 -17.88 -27.59
CA LYS A 510 -8.37 -16.96 -28.74
C LYS A 510 -9.21 -17.42 -29.94
N GLY A 511 -9.53 -16.48 -30.82
CA GLY A 511 -10.26 -16.71 -32.07
C GLY A 511 -11.79 -16.66 -31.96
N ILE A 512 -12.36 -16.73 -30.75
CA ILE A 512 -13.80 -16.61 -30.54
C ILE A 512 -14.30 -15.20 -30.94
N VAL A 513 -15.42 -15.14 -31.66
CA VAL A 513 -16.06 -13.89 -32.13
C VAL A 513 -17.22 -13.50 -31.21
N LEU A 514 -17.23 -12.24 -30.78
CA LEU A 514 -18.18 -11.67 -29.82
C LEU A 514 -18.90 -10.46 -30.41
N GLN A 515 -20.22 -10.36 -30.21
CA GLN A 515 -20.98 -9.13 -30.50
C GLN A 515 -20.83 -8.18 -29.31
N SER A 516 -20.19 -7.02 -29.50
CA SER A 516 -20.27 -5.93 -28.52
C SER A 516 -21.63 -5.22 -28.58
N ILE A 517 -22.05 -4.63 -27.48
CA ILE A 517 -23.31 -3.87 -27.32
C ILE A 517 -23.16 -2.63 -26.43
N GLY A 518 -21.95 -2.39 -25.90
CA GLY A 518 -21.63 -1.28 -25.02
C GLY A 518 -20.13 -1.21 -24.75
N LYS A 519 -19.67 -0.10 -24.15
CA LYS A 519 -18.32 0.02 -23.61
C LYS A 519 -18.35 0.84 -22.31
N THR A 520 -17.60 0.42 -21.29
CA THR A 520 -17.52 1.05 -19.96
C THR A 520 -16.04 1.13 -19.57
N GLY A 521 -15.46 2.33 -19.63
CA GLY A 521 -14.00 2.49 -19.57
C GLY A 521 -13.32 1.60 -20.61
N ASN A 522 -12.43 0.71 -20.15
CA ASN A 522 -11.66 -0.21 -20.99
C ASN A 522 -12.39 -1.55 -21.23
N TYR A 523 -13.65 -1.71 -20.82
CA TYR A 523 -14.39 -2.98 -20.94
C TYR A 523 -15.49 -2.88 -21.98
N TYR A 524 -15.50 -3.77 -22.97
CA TYR A 524 -16.67 -3.97 -23.84
C TYR A 524 -17.74 -4.75 -23.09
N ARG A 525 -19.00 -4.28 -23.14
CA ARG A 525 -20.16 -5.10 -22.82
C ARG A 525 -20.50 -5.93 -24.06
N ILE A 526 -20.59 -7.24 -23.89
CA ILE A 526 -20.81 -8.22 -24.95
C ILE A 526 -22.14 -8.95 -24.75
N LYS A 527 -22.72 -9.43 -25.85
CA LYS A 527 -23.95 -10.23 -25.85
C LYS A 527 -23.66 -11.65 -26.29
N LEU A 528 -23.90 -12.62 -25.41
CA LEU A 528 -23.68 -14.04 -25.67
C LEU A 528 -24.91 -14.66 -26.32
N ASP A 529 -26.11 -14.41 -25.77
CA ASP A 529 -27.41 -14.80 -26.34
C ASP A 529 -28.48 -13.70 -26.09
N ALA A 530 -29.77 -14.01 -26.26
CA ALA A 530 -30.88 -13.08 -26.02
C ALA A 530 -30.90 -12.48 -24.59
N GLN A 531 -30.60 -13.27 -23.56
CA GLN A 531 -30.65 -12.93 -22.12
C GLN A 531 -29.26 -12.75 -21.50
N THR A 532 -28.25 -13.47 -21.98
CA THR A 532 -26.91 -13.52 -21.38
C THR A 532 -25.99 -12.43 -21.95
N GLU A 533 -25.49 -11.56 -21.06
CA GLU A 533 -24.50 -10.51 -21.35
C GLU A 533 -23.27 -10.67 -20.44
N GLY A 534 -22.16 -10.05 -20.81
CA GLY A 534 -20.92 -10.09 -20.02
C GLY A 534 -19.98 -8.94 -20.38
N PHE A 535 -18.79 -8.92 -19.77
CA PHE A 535 -17.79 -7.88 -19.93
C PHE A 535 -16.40 -8.47 -20.20
N ILE A 536 -15.67 -7.90 -21.15
CA ILE A 536 -14.29 -8.29 -21.53
C ILE A 536 -13.42 -7.03 -21.70
N GLU A 537 -12.16 -7.10 -21.29
CA GLU A 537 -11.20 -6.00 -21.49
C GLU A 537 -10.90 -5.78 -22.99
N ASP A 538 -10.80 -4.52 -23.40
CA ASP A 538 -10.51 -4.14 -24.79
C ASP A 538 -9.12 -4.58 -25.25
N LYS A 539 -8.13 -4.66 -24.36
CA LYS A 539 -6.80 -5.22 -24.64
C LYS A 539 -6.81 -6.70 -25.02
N ALA A 540 -7.86 -7.46 -24.66
CA ALA A 540 -7.97 -8.90 -24.91
C ALA A 540 -8.65 -9.22 -26.27
N VAL A 541 -9.05 -8.20 -27.02
CA VAL A 541 -9.78 -8.31 -28.28
C VAL A 541 -9.23 -7.37 -29.36
N GLU A 542 -9.46 -7.74 -30.62
CA GLU A 542 -9.38 -6.82 -31.75
C GLU A 542 -10.79 -6.50 -32.29
N VAL A 543 -10.92 -5.35 -32.95
CA VAL A 543 -12.15 -4.93 -33.64
C VAL A 543 -12.15 -5.50 -35.06
N LEU A 544 -13.17 -6.27 -35.41
CA LEU A 544 -13.32 -6.84 -36.76
C LEU A 544 -13.90 -5.82 -37.76
N PRO A 545 -13.63 -5.96 -39.07
CA PRO A 545 -14.18 -5.08 -40.10
C PRO A 545 -15.72 -5.05 -40.14
N PRO A 546 -16.33 -3.95 -40.63
CA PRO A 546 -17.77 -3.89 -40.88
C PRO A 546 -18.25 -5.03 -41.78
N GLY A 547 -19.41 -5.61 -41.45
CA GLY A 547 -19.95 -6.79 -42.14
C GLY A 547 -19.43 -8.14 -41.61
N ALA A 548 -18.43 -8.14 -40.73
CA ALA A 548 -18.08 -9.34 -39.96
C ALA A 548 -19.30 -9.84 -39.16
N SER A 549 -19.47 -11.16 -39.11
CA SER A 549 -20.53 -11.83 -38.37
C SER A 549 -19.94 -12.89 -37.44
N ARG A 550 -20.76 -13.38 -36.51
CA ARG A 550 -20.41 -14.46 -35.58
C ARG A 550 -20.85 -15.79 -36.19
N PRO A 551 -20.04 -16.86 -36.13
CA PRO A 551 -20.42 -18.19 -36.63
C PRO A 551 -21.75 -18.69 -36.06
N GLN A 552 -22.52 -19.38 -36.90
CA GLN A 552 -23.74 -20.10 -36.51
C GLN A 552 -23.83 -21.43 -37.23
N TYR A 553 -24.06 -22.52 -36.50
CA TYR A 553 -24.19 -23.86 -37.07
C TYR A 553 -25.21 -24.71 -36.29
N TYR A 554 -25.56 -25.86 -36.86
CA TYR A 554 -26.46 -26.85 -36.28
C TYR A 554 -25.66 -28.02 -35.72
N LEU A 555 -25.86 -28.38 -34.45
CA LEU A 555 -25.24 -29.56 -33.87
C LEU A 555 -26.09 -30.80 -34.17
N GLN A 556 -25.55 -31.74 -34.95
CA GLN A 556 -26.24 -32.95 -35.39
C GLN A 556 -26.01 -34.14 -34.44
N SER A 557 -24.83 -34.23 -33.84
CA SER A 557 -24.43 -35.38 -33.03
C SER A 557 -23.41 -35.02 -31.95
N VAL A 558 -23.29 -35.88 -30.94
CA VAL A 558 -22.14 -35.92 -30.01
C VAL A 558 -21.75 -37.37 -29.73
N SER A 559 -20.54 -37.58 -29.23
CA SER A 559 -20.07 -38.91 -28.82
C SER A 559 -19.36 -38.88 -27.47
N VAL A 560 -19.62 -39.89 -26.65
CA VAL A 560 -19.02 -40.12 -25.33
C VAL A 560 -18.24 -41.43 -25.37
N SER A 561 -16.98 -41.41 -24.96
CA SER A 561 -16.10 -42.58 -24.96
C SER A 561 -15.11 -42.55 -23.80
N PRO A 562 -14.82 -43.68 -23.14
CA PRO A 562 -13.79 -43.73 -22.12
C PRO A 562 -12.40 -43.56 -22.76
N SER A 563 -11.48 -42.99 -21.99
CA SER A 563 -10.04 -42.95 -22.26
C SER A 563 -9.25 -43.49 -21.07
N ALA A 564 -7.92 -43.47 -21.13
CA ALA A 564 -7.06 -43.82 -20.00
C ALA A 564 -7.20 -42.81 -18.83
N ALA A 565 -7.41 -41.52 -19.12
CA ALA A 565 -7.38 -40.44 -18.13
C ALA A 565 -8.77 -39.99 -17.63
N GLY A 566 -9.86 -40.43 -18.27
CA GLY A 566 -11.22 -39.98 -17.98
C GLY A 566 -12.23 -40.32 -19.07
N ASP A 567 -13.48 -39.95 -18.86
CA ASP A 567 -14.51 -40.02 -19.89
C ASP A 567 -14.46 -38.79 -20.79
N VAL A 568 -14.53 -39.01 -22.11
CA VAL A 568 -14.37 -37.97 -23.13
C VAL A 568 -15.69 -37.78 -23.88
N LEU A 569 -16.28 -36.60 -23.75
CA LEU A 569 -17.40 -36.14 -24.57
C LEU A 569 -16.84 -35.23 -25.68
N ARG A 570 -16.95 -35.67 -26.94
CA ARG A 570 -16.58 -34.91 -28.12
C ARG A 570 -17.81 -34.28 -28.77
N ILE A 571 -17.75 -32.95 -28.88
CA ILE A 571 -18.82 -32.09 -29.40
C ILE A 571 -18.32 -31.49 -30.72
N PRO A 572 -18.98 -31.71 -31.87
CA PRO A 572 -18.61 -31.08 -33.13
C PRO A 572 -18.56 -29.54 -33.02
N TYR A 573 -17.43 -28.96 -33.42
CA TYR A 573 -17.14 -27.54 -33.23
C TYR A 573 -16.38 -27.03 -34.47
N PRO A 574 -17.06 -26.89 -35.62
CA PRO A 574 -16.43 -26.54 -36.89
C PRO A 574 -15.93 -25.09 -36.92
N GLU A 575 -16.51 -24.20 -36.11
CA GLU A 575 -16.14 -22.79 -36.01
C GLU A 575 -16.15 -22.33 -34.54
N PRO A 576 -15.21 -21.45 -34.11
CA PRO A 576 -15.18 -20.94 -32.74
C PRO A 576 -16.40 -20.09 -32.37
N VAL A 577 -17.20 -20.57 -31.42
CA VAL A 577 -18.35 -19.88 -30.84
C VAL A 577 -18.17 -19.70 -29.33
N PRO A 578 -18.68 -18.62 -28.73
CA PRO A 578 -18.70 -18.48 -27.28
C PRO A 578 -19.39 -19.67 -26.59
N TYR A 579 -18.81 -20.14 -25.50
CA TYR A 579 -19.39 -21.22 -24.68
C TYR A 579 -19.19 -20.96 -23.19
N SER A 580 -20.07 -21.49 -22.35
CA SER A 580 -19.89 -21.46 -20.90
C SER A 580 -20.25 -22.80 -20.29
N MET A 581 -19.58 -23.17 -19.20
CA MET A 581 -19.81 -24.42 -18.49
C MET A 581 -20.16 -24.15 -17.03
N HIS A 582 -21.24 -24.76 -16.55
CA HIS A 582 -21.67 -24.68 -15.16
C HIS A 582 -21.61 -26.07 -14.52
N VAL A 583 -20.94 -26.16 -13.36
CA VAL A 583 -20.94 -27.32 -12.48
C VAL A 583 -21.99 -27.09 -11.41
N TYR A 584 -22.98 -27.98 -11.29
CA TYR A 584 -23.91 -27.90 -10.16
C TYR A 584 -23.17 -28.20 -8.84
N PRO A 585 -23.49 -27.51 -7.72
CA PRO A 585 -22.81 -27.74 -6.43
C PRO A 585 -22.87 -29.19 -5.92
N THR A 586 -23.85 -29.98 -6.38
CA THR A 586 -23.96 -31.42 -6.07
C THR A 586 -22.94 -32.30 -6.80
N GLN A 587 -22.13 -31.73 -7.70
CA GLN A 587 -21.16 -32.39 -8.61
C GLN A 587 -21.75 -33.49 -9.53
N ARG A 588 -23.09 -33.67 -9.55
CA ARG A 588 -23.80 -34.72 -10.31
C ARG A 588 -24.24 -34.31 -11.71
N GLN A 589 -24.12 -33.03 -12.08
CA GLN A 589 -24.48 -32.53 -13.41
C GLN A 589 -23.53 -31.41 -13.83
N LEU A 590 -23.14 -31.46 -15.11
CA LEU A 590 -22.51 -30.36 -15.85
C LEU A 590 -23.50 -29.85 -16.90
N ARG A 591 -23.54 -28.53 -17.13
CA ARG A 591 -24.23 -27.93 -18.27
C ARG A 591 -23.25 -27.13 -19.12
N ILE A 592 -23.19 -27.43 -20.42
CA ILE A 592 -22.32 -26.72 -21.39
C ILE A 592 -23.21 -26.00 -22.39
N ARG A 593 -23.20 -24.67 -22.37
CA ARG A 593 -23.89 -23.82 -23.35
C ARG A 593 -22.97 -23.51 -24.51
N LEU A 594 -23.44 -23.75 -25.73
CA LEU A 594 -22.86 -23.23 -26.96
C LEU A 594 -23.77 -22.10 -27.47
N TYR A 595 -23.24 -20.88 -27.48
CA TYR A 595 -23.99 -19.70 -27.87
C TYR A 595 -23.71 -19.37 -29.35
N GLY A 596 -24.75 -19.27 -30.15
CA GLY A 596 -24.71 -19.22 -31.63
C GLY A 596 -25.05 -20.55 -32.30
N VAL A 597 -25.34 -21.60 -31.53
CA VAL A 597 -25.58 -22.97 -32.03
C VAL A 597 -27.05 -23.35 -31.89
N LYS A 598 -27.55 -24.14 -32.85
CA LYS A 598 -28.92 -24.65 -32.90
C LYS A 598 -28.94 -26.18 -32.89
N THR A 599 -30.03 -26.78 -32.44
CA THR A 599 -30.20 -28.22 -32.52
C THR A 599 -30.51 -28.68 -33.94
N SER A 600 -29.80 -29.72 -34.38
CA SER A 600 -30.33 -30.78 -35.26
C SER A 600 -30.02 -32.15 -34.63
N SER A 601 -29.98 -32.20 -33.29
CA SER A 601 -29.33 -33.28 -32.54
C SER A 601 -30.19 -34.53 -32.45
N THR A 602 -29.97 -35.44 -33.39
CA THR A 602 -30.68 -36.72 -33.50
C THR A 602 -29.82 -37.93 -33.13
N TRP A 603 -28.51 -37.74 -32.93
CA TRP A 603 -27.56 -38.84 -32.71
C TRP A 603 -26.61 -38.57 -31.54
N MET A 604 -26.86 -39.24 -30.40
CA MET A 604 -25.95 -39.22 -29.25
C MET A 604 -25.44 -40.65 -29.00
N SER A 605 -24.12 -40.84 -28.94
CA SER A 605 -23.51 -42.17 -28.79
C SER A 605 -22.69 -42.29 -27.51
N HIS A 606 -23.05 -43.25 -26.67
CA HIS A 606 -22.27 -43.65 -25.50
C HIS A 606 -21.57 -44.98 -25.79
N ARG A 607 -20.24 -45.02 -25.71
CA ARG A 607 -19.50 -46.29 -25.78
C ARG A 607 -19.50 -46.98 -24.42
N ALA A 608 -19.43 -48.31 -24.40
CA ALA A 608 -19.29 -49.08 -23.17
C ALA A 608 -17.98 -48.75 -22.44
N GLY A 609 -17.98 -48.86 -21.10
CA GLY A 609 -16.80 -48.70 -20.25
C GLY A 609 -16.59 -47.30 -19.63
N LEU A 610 -17.59 -46.42 -19.71
CA LEU A 610 -17.61 -45.13 -18.98
C LEU A 610 -17.58 -45.34 -17.46
N LYS A 611 -17.05 -44.37 -16.70
CA LYS A 611 -16.92 -44.46 -15.22
C LYS A 611 -17.33 -43.19 -14.46
N ARG A 612 -17.67 -42.12 -15.17
CA ARG A 612 -17.97 -40.78 -14.63
C ARG A 612 -19.16 -40.15 -15.34
N ILE A 613 -19.23 -40.20 -16.66
CA ILE A 613 -20.41 -39.77 -17.42
C ILE A 613 -21.42 -40.92 -17.47
N ASP A 614 -22.60 -40.69 -16.90
CA ASP A 614 -23.73 -41.61 -16.93
C ASP A 614 -24.57 -41.38 -18.20
N TRP A 615 -25.06 -40.16 -18.37
CA TRP A 615 -25.95 -39.79 -19.46
C TRP A 615 -25.61 -38.42 -20.04
N VAL A 616 -25.89 -38.25 -21.33
CA VAL A 616 -25.77 -36.96 -22.03
C VAL A 616 -27.03 -36.74 -22.86
N GLY A 617 -27.62 -35.57 -22.70
CA GLY A 617 -28.73 -35.06 -23.50
C GLY A 617 -28.53 -33.59 -23.87
N TRP A 618 -29.55 -32.98 -24.43
CA TRP A 618 -29.53 -31.58 -24.83
C TRP A 618 -30.85 -30.87 -24.59
N GLU A 619 -30.76 -29.55 -24.42
CA GLU A 619 -31.86 -28.60 -24.41
C GLU A 619 -31.54 -27.48 -25.42
N GLN A 620 -32.56 -26.77 -25.89
CA GLN A 620 -32.36 -25.52 -26.65
C GLN A 620 -33.06 -24.36 -25.92
N PRO A 621 -32.41 -23.75 -24.90
CA PRO A 621 -33.03 -22.70 -24.08
C PRO A 621 -33.35 -21.39 -24.82
N GLY A 622 -32.79 -21.20 -26.03
CA GLY A 622 -33.01 -20.00 -26.84
C GLY A 622 -32.89 -20.25 -28.35
N PRO A 623 -33.28 -19.30 -29.20
CA PRO A 623 -33.30 -19.47 -30.67
C PRO A 623 -31.90 -19.64 -31.29
N ASP A 624 -30.85 -19.30 -30.54
CA ASP A 624 -29.44 -19.38 -30.88
C ASP A 624 -28.58 -19.96 -29.74
N THR A 625 -29.18 -20.69 -28.78
CA THR A 625 -28.45 -21.26 -27.64
C THR A 625 -28.76 -22.74 -27.48
N TYR A 626 -27.73 -23.57 -27.62
CA TYR A 626 -27.79 -25.01 -27.44
C TYR A 626 -27.09 -25.37 -26.12
N GLU A 627 -27.74 -26.17 -25.26
CA GLU A 627 -27.17 -26.59 -23.97
C GLU A 627 -27.07 -28.11 -23.91
N LEU A 628 -25.86 -28.64 -23.67
CA LEU A 628 -25.66 -30.04 -23.32
C LEU A 628 -25.86 -30.22 -21.82
N VAL A 629 -26.63 -31.25 -21.46
CA VAL A 629 -26.84 -31.69 -20.08
C VAL A 629 -26.09 -33.00 -19.90
N VAL A 630 -25.04 -32.98 -19.07
CA VAL A 630 -24.19 -34.14 -18.80
C VAL A 630 -24.42 -34.57 -17.36
N ASN A 631 -25.11 -35.69 -17.17
CA ASN A 631 -25.28 -36.31 -15.86
C ASN A 631 -24.06 -37.17 -15.54
N LEU A 632 -23.65 -37.13 -14.28
CA LEU A 632 -22.51 -37.86 -13.76
C LEU A 632 -22.95 -38.90 -12.73
N THR A 633 -22.17 -39.97 -12.61
CA THR A 633 -22.31 -40.98 -11.55
C THR A 633 -22.24 -40.35 -10.16
N ASP A 634 -22.67 -41.06 -9.10
CA ASP A 634 -22.63 -40.62 -7.69
C ASP A 634 -21.24 -40.22 -7.12
N ASN A 635 -20.16 -40.31 -7.91
CA ASN A 635 -18.80 -39.95 -7.50
C ASN A 635 -18.54 -38.44 -7.69
N PRO A 636 -17.83 -37.75 -6.77
CA PRO A 636 -17.34 -36.40 -7.00
C PRO A 636 -16.35 -36.35 -8.19
N ILE A 637 -16.22 -35.16 -8.77
CA ILE A 637 -15.40 -34.93 -9.96
C ILE A 637 -13.94 -34.73 -9.52
N TRP A 638 -12.97 -35.46 -10.08
CA TRP A 638 -11.56 -35.15 -9.76
C TRP A 638 -11.09 -33.85 -10.44
N GLY A 639 -11.53 -33.64 -11.68
CA GLY A 639 -11.31 -32.42 -12.44
C GLY A 639 -11.82 -32.59 -13.87
N TYR A 640 -11.90 -31.48 -14.60
CA TYR A 640 -12.34 -31.48 -15.99
C TYR A 640 -11.63 -30.39 -16.82
N THR A 641 -11.46 -30.69 -18.11
CA THR A 641 -11.07 -29.70 -19.13
C THR A 641 -12.17 -29.61 -20.19
N LEU A 642 -12.40 -28.40 -20.71
CA LEU A 642 -13.26 -28.15 -21.87
C LEU A 642 -12.45 -27.30 -22.86
N GLN A 643 -11.94 -27.92 -23.93
CA GLN A 643 -10.96 -27.28 -24.82
C GLN A 643 -11.21 -27.63 -26.30
N PRO A 644 -10.89 -26.74 -27.26
CA PRO A 644 -10.94 -27.08 -28.69
C PRO A 644 -9.80 -28.03 -29.10
N GLU A 645 -10.15 -29.16 -29.70
CA GLU A 645 -9.24 -30.10 -30.37
C GLU A 645 -9.65 -30.22 -31.85
N GLY A 646 -8.97 -29.49 -32.74
CA GLY A 646 -9.35 -29.44 -34.15
C GLY A 646 -10.79 -28.95 -34.33
N ASN A 647 -11.62 -29.71 -35.05
CA ASN A 647 -13.03 -29.39 -35.30
C ASN A 647 -13.97 -29.94 -34.20
N SER A 648 -13.50 -30.04 -32.95
CA SER A 648 -14.30 -30.50 -31.80
C SER A 648 -14.01 -29.68 -30.56
N LEU A 649 -15.04 -29.40 -29.76
CA LEU A 649 -14.90 -28.98 -28.38
C LEU A 649 -14.98 -30.24 -27.52
N VAL A 650 -13.98 -30.46 -26.67
CA VAL A 650 -13.79 -31.72 -25.98
C VAL A 650 -13.87 -31.49 -24.48
N LEU A 651 -14.86 -32.14 -23.85
CA LEU A 651 -14.93 -32.30 -22.41
C LEU A 651 -14.20 -33.59 -22.02
N LEU A 652 -13.15 -33.49 -21.21
CA LEU A 652 -12.59 -34.62 -20.47
C LEU A 652 -13.03 -34.51 -19.01
N VAL A 653 -13.79 -35.50 -18.52
CA VAL A 653 -14.10 -35.65 -17.08
C VAL A 653 -13.11 -36.67 -16.52
N LYS A 654 -12.12 -36.19 -15.75
CA LYS A 654 -10.99 -37.02 -15.29
C LYS A 654 -11.42 -38.11 -14.30
N TYR A 655 -10.71 -39.23 -14.35
CA TYR A 655 -10.66 -40.15 -13.22
C TYR A 655 -9.75 -39.58 -12.12
N PRO A 656 -9.97 -39.93 -10.84
CA PRO A 656 -8.98 -39.71 -9.80
C PRO A 656 -7.72 -40.55 -10.05
N PRO A 657 -6.55 -40.17 -9.51
CA PRO A 657 -5.35 -40.99 -9.56
C PRO A 657 -5.57 -42.31 -8.81
N ALA A 658 -4.93 -43.37 -9.29
CA ALA A 658 -4.97 -44.67 -8.64
C ALA A 658 -3.87 -44.77 -7.56
N LEU A 659 -4.26 -44.74 -6.29
CA LEU A 659 -3.32 -45.01 -5.19
C LEU A 659 -2.78 -46.45 -5.31
N GLN A 660 -1.47 -46.58 -5.20
CA GLN A 660 -0.82 -47.89 -5.16
C GLN A 660 -0.98 -48.51 -3.76
N THR A 661 -1.05 -49.84 -3.67
CA THR A 661 -1.15 -50.52 -2.36
C THR A 661 0.17 -51.18 -1.98
N ALA A 662 0.69 -50.88 -0.79
CA ALA A 662 1.80 -51.60 -0.18
C ALA A 662 1.36 -52.21 1.16
N ASN A 663 1.70 -53.47 1.41
CA ASN A 663 1.34 -54.20 2.64
C ASN A 663 -0.17 -54.11 3.01
N GLY A 664 -1.04 -54.08 1.99
CA GLY A 664 -2.50 -53.99 2.17
C GLY A 664 -3.04 -52.59 2.52
N LYS A 665 -2.22 -51.54 2.46
CA LYS A 665 -2.63 -50.15 2.70
C LYS A 665 -2.38 -49.27 1.46
N PRO A 666 -3.16 -48.20 1.23
CA PRO A 666 -2.85 -47.20 0.21
C PRO A 666 -1.49 -46.54 0.46
N THR A 667 -0.85 -46.05 -0.60
CA THR A 667 0.37 -45.25 -0.56
C THR A 667 0.30 -44.11 -1.56
N LEU A 668 1.00 -43.02 -1.25
CA LEU A 668 1.08 -41.83 -2.12
C LEU A 668 2.12 -41.98 -3.23
N ALA A 669 2.64 -43.20 -3.46
CA ALA A 669 3.74 -43.47 -4.38
C ALA A 669 3.33 -43.19 -5.83
N GLY A 670 4.02 -42.24 -6.48
CA GLY A 670 3.71 -41.79 -7.84
C GLY A 670 2.52 -40.83 -7.96
N ILE A 671 1.91 -40.40 -6.86
CA ILE A 671 0.94 -39.28 -6.88
C ILE A 671 1.69 -37.98 -7.15
N LYS A 672 1.12 -37.12 -7.99
CA LYS A 672 1.78 -35.92 -8.50
C LYS A 672 1.17 -34.66 -7.88
N VAL A 673 1.89 -34.00 -6.99
CA VAL A 673 1.45 -32.75 -6.35
C VAL A 673 2.19 -31.54 -6.92
N SER A 674 1.43 -30.49 -7.25
CA SER A 674 2.01 -29.18 -7.57
C SER A 674 1.93 -28.25 -6.36
N ILE A 675 3.07 -27.71 -5.94
CA ILE A 675 3.21 -26.83 -4.78
C ILE A 675 3.65 -25.45 -5.28
N GLU A 676 2.93 -24.41 -4.86
CA GLU A 676 3.19 -23.04 -5.31
C GLU A 676 3.43 -22.11 -4.11
N ALA A 677 4.68 -21.72 -3.90
CA ALA A 677 5.04 -20.70 -2.93
C ALA A 677 4.59 -19.32 -3.42
N GLY A 678 3.59 -18.74 -2.75
CA GLY A 678 3.01 -17.44 -3.06
C GLY A 678 4.06 -16.34 -3.20
N HIS A 679 3.77 -15.32 -4.01
CA HIS A 679 4.65 -14.16 -4.26
C HIS A 679 6.03 -14.57 -4.86
N GLY A 680 7.10 -13.81 -4.61
CA GLY A 680 8.47 -14.09 -5.05
C GLY A 680 9.18 -12.93 -5.76
N GLY A 681 10.50 -12.83 -5.54
CA GLY A 681 11.38 -11.82 -6.11
C GLY A 681 11.05 -10.41 -5.62
N SER A 682 10.73 -9.52 -6.57
CA SER A 682 10.27 -8.14 -6.31
C SER A 682 8.83 -8.07 -5.77
N ASN A 683 8.07 -9.17 -5.84
CA ASN A 683 6.79 -9.28 -5.17
C ASN A 683 7.02 -9.88 -3.78
N THR A 684 7.00 -9.05 -2.74
CA THR A 684 7.23 -9.46 -1.34
C THR A 684 6.05 -10.22 -0.73
N GLY A 685 4.85 -10.03 -1.26
CA GLY A 685 3.62 -10.27 -0.51
C GLY A 685 3.49 -9.30 0.66
N ALA A 686 2.76 -9.69 1.70
CA ALA A 686 2.64 -8.92 2.93
C ALA A 686 3.99 -8.76 3.66
N GLU A 687 4.23 -7.56 4.19
CA GLU A 687 5.23 -7.32 5.24
C GLU A 687 4.52 -7.42 6.60
N GLY A 688 5.01 -8.32 7.46
CA GLY A 688 4.54 -8.48 8.82
C GLY A 688 4.94 -7.32 9.75
N LEU A 689 4.36 -7.28 10.95
CA LEU A 689 4.57 -6.21 11.92
C LEU A 689 6.06 -6.05 12.26
N SER A 690 6.78 -7.17 12.42
CA SER A 690 8.23 -7.22 12.68
C SER A 690 9.10 -6.93 11.45
N GLY A 691 8.53 -7.00 10.24
CA GLY A 691 9.25 -6.92 8.96
C GLY A 691 9.45 -8.28 8.27
N LEU A 692 8.80 -9.35 8.75
CA LEU A 692 8.83 -10.67 8.13
C LEU A 692 8.11 -10.63 6.78
N LEU A 693 8.74 -11.10 5.70
CA LEU A 693 8.16 -11.08 4.35
C LEU A 693 7.43 -12.38 4.03
N GLU A 694 6.19 -12.26 3.55
CA GLU A 694 5.36 -13.39 3.11
C GLU A 694 6.08 -14.31 2.11
N LYS A 695 6.73 -13.74 1.09
CA LYS A 695 7.41 -14.52 0.04
C LYS A 695 8.45 -15.51 0.57
N ASP A 696 9.06 -15.22 1.72
CA ASP A 696 10.14 -16.01 2.32
C ASP A 696 9.56 -17.10 3.24
N VAL A 697 8.53 -16.76 4.01
CA VAL A 697 7.72 -17.70 4.81
C VAL A 697 7.08 -18.76 3.90
N ASN A 698 6.46 -18.33 2.79
CA ASN A 698 5.84 -19.22 1.81
C ASN A 698 6.85 -20.16 1.16
N LEU A 699 8.07 -19.67 0.85
CA LEU A 699 9.11 -20.49 0.22
C LEU A 699 9.69 -21.53 1.20
N ASP A 700 9.98 -21.14 2.43
CA ASP A 700 10.49 -22.05 3.46
C ASP A 700 9.48 -23.18 3.77
N VAL A 701 8.19 -22.88 3.91
CA VAL A 701 7.15 -23.92 4.10
C VAL A 701 6.98 -24.79 2.86
N ALA A 702 6.97 -24.21 1.66
CA ALA A 702 6.83 -24.98 0.42
C ALA A 702 7.99 -25.95 0.18
N LEU A 703 9.23 -25.54 0.44
CA LEU A 703 10.42 -26.41 0.30
C LEU A 703 10.45 -27.53 1.36
N ARG A 704 9.93 -27.28 2.57
CA ARG A 704 9.72 -28.34 3.57
C ARG A 704 8.65 -29.33 3.12
N LEU A 705 7.52 -28.83 2.58
CA LEU A 705 6.45 -29.67 2.07
C LEU A 705 6.91 -30.51 0.87
N GLU A 706 7.68 -29.93 -0.06
CA GLU A 706 8.31 -30.67 -1.15
C GLU A 706 9.14 -31.85 -0.62
N LYS A 707 9.99 -31.62 0.39
CA LYS A 707 10.78 -32.68 1.00
C LYS A 707 9.89 -33.80 1.56
N ILE A 708 8.90 -33.45 2.37
CA ILE A 708 8.01 -34.43 3.03
C ILE A 708 7.21 -35.25 2.00
N CYS A 709 6.67 -34.59 0.96
CA CYS A 709 5.98 -35.25 -0.14
C CYS A 709 6.90 -36.22 -0.90
N ARG A 710 8.15 -35.82 -1.21
CA ARG A 710 9.14 -36.70 -1.86
C ARG A 710 9.55 -37.88 -0.97
N GLU A 711 9.70 -37.67 0.34
CA GLU A 711 9.98 -38.75 1.31
C GLU A 711 8.79 -39.73 1.44
N ALA A 712 7.56 -39.29 1.17
CA ALA A 712 6.37 -40.13 1.04
C ALA A 712 6.20 -40.81 -0.34
N GLY A 713 7.15 -40.63 -1.27
CA GLY A 713 7.13 -41.22 -2.60
C GLY A 713 6.32 -40.47 -3.67
N MET A 714 5.89 -39.23 -3.38
CA MET A 714 5.17 -38.39 -4.33
C MET A 714 6.12 -37.73 -5.34
N GLU A 715 5.64 -37.52 -6.56
CA GLU A 715 6.27 -36.59 -7.50
C GLU A 715 5.84 -35.16 -7.16
N VAL A 716 6.81 -34.25 -7.00
CA VAL A 716 6.53 -32.84 -6.68
C VAL A 716 6.94 -31.93 -7.84
N LEU A 717 5.98 -31.13 -8.31
CA LEU A 717 6.23 -29.93 -9.12
C LEU A 717 6.26 -28.71 -8.21
N GLN A 718 7.45 -28.26 -7.84
CA GLN A 718 7.67 -27.01 -7.11
C GLN A 718 7.62 -25.84 -8.11
N VAL A 719 6.50 -25.11 -8.15
CA VAL A 719 6.24 -24.05 -9.13
C VAL A 719 7.21 -22.87 -8.98
N ARG A 720 7.65 -22.60 -7.74
CA ARG A 720 8.67 -21.61 -7.41
C ARG A 720 9.70 -22.22 -6.44
N PRO A 721 10.85 -22.74 -6.92
CA PRO A 721 11.86 -23.38 -6.07
C PRO A 721 12.87 -22.39 -5.45
N THR A 722 12.83 -21.11 -5.84
CA THR A 722 13.78 -20.06 -5.39
C THR A 722 13.07 -18.73 -5.17
N ASP A 723 13.77 -17.72 -4.65
CA ASP A 723 13.23 -16.36 -4.61
C ASP A 723 13.28 -15.69 -6.00
N THR A 724 12.27 -15.98 -6.82
CA THR A 724 12.13 -15.45 -8.19
C THR A 724 10.74 -14.89 -8.42
N TYR A 725 10.66 -13.80 -9.19
CA TYR A 725 9.37 -13.22 -9.58
C TYR A 725 8.73 -14.02 -10.71
N MET A 726 7.45 -14.37 -10.54
CA MET A 726 6.62 -15.03 -11.56
C MET A 726 5.23 -14.41 -11.58
N THR A 727 4.67 -14.22 -12.77
CA THR A 727 3.27 -13.78 -12.93
C THR A 727 2.30 -14.91 -12.59
N LEU A 728 1.06 -14.55 -12.22
CA LEU A 728 0.00 -15.52 -11.94
C LEU A 728 -0.28 -16.44 -13.15
N GLU A 729 -0.19 -15.89 -14.37
CA GLU A 729 -0.34 -16.64 -15.61
C GLU A 729 0.80 -17.63 -15.85
N GLN A 730 2.06 -17.26 -15.57
CA GLN A 730 3.20 -18.18 -15.64
C GLN A 730 3.05 -19.33 -14.63
N LYS A 731 2.70 -19.01 -13.37
CA LYS A 731 2.47 -20.00 -12.31
C LYS A 731 1.38 -21.00 -12.71
N ARG A 732 0.21 -20.52 -13.14
CA ARG A 732 -0.88 -21.38 -13.62
C ARG A 732 -0.51 -22.17 -14.88
N THR A 733 0.12 -21.54 -15.87
CA THR A 733 0.50 -22.20 -17.13
C THR A 733 1.49 -23.34 -16.90
N MET A 734 2.39 -23.22 -15.92
CA MET A 734 3.29 -24.30 -15.52
C MET A 734 2.51 -25.49 -14.96
N VAL A 735 1.53 -25.26 -14.06
CA VAL A 735 0.72 -26.33 -13.48
C VAL A 735 -0.26 -26.94 -14.50
N GLU A 736 -0.91 -26.14 -15.33
CA GLU A 736 -1.84 -26.65 -16.36
C GLU A 736 -1.15 -27.48 -17.44
N ARG A 737 0.14 -27.24 -17.72
CA ARG A 737 0.97 -28.07 -18.61
C ARG A 737 1.55 -29.31 -17.94
N SER A 738 1.35 -29.47 -16.63
CA SER A 738 1.81 -30.63 -15.86
C SER A 738 0.73 -31.69 -15.70
N ASP A 739 1.17 -32.93 -15.52
CA ASP A 739 0.38 -34.08 -15.13
C ASP A 739 0.07 -34.13 -13.62
N ALA A 740 0.26 -33.03 -12.89
CA ALA A 740 -0.10 -32.94 -11.47
C ALA A 740 -1.57 -33.30 -11.21
N ASP A 741 -1.79 -34.22 -10.28
CA ASP A 741 -3.09 -34.71 -9.84
C ASP A 741 -3.84 -33.68 -9.00
N LEU A 742 -3.13 -32.88 -8.21
CA LEU A 742 -3.66 -31.85 -7.32
C LEU A 742 -2.72 -30.63 -7.20
N HIS A 743 -3.27 -29.52 -6.70
CA HIS A 743 -2.56 -28.24 -6.55
C HIS A 743 -2.78 -27.59 -5.17
N VAL A 744 -1.68 -27.19 -4.54
CA VAL A 744 -1.66 -26.43 -3.28
C VAL A 744 -0.80 -25.18 -3.46
N SER A 745 -1.45 -24.02 -3.41
CA SER A 745 -0.79 -22.72 -3.26
C SER A 745 -0.64 -22.38 -1.78
N ILE A 746 0.48 -21.77 -1.39
CA ILE A 746 0.87 -21.51 0.02
C ILE A 746 1.13 -20.02 0.20
N HIS A 747 0.37 -19.40 1.12
CA HIS A 747 0.32 -17.96 1.39
C HIS A 747 0.25 -17.64 2.89
N ALA A 748 0.50 -16.38 3.24
CA ALA A 748 0.37 -15.89 4.61
C ALA A 748 -0.39 -14.54 4.64
N ASN A 749 -1.54 -14.53 5.30
CA ASN A 749 -2.60 -13.56 5.07
C ASN A 749 -2.29 -12.19 5.70
N SER A 750 -3.04 -11.16 5.32
CA SER A 750 -2.93 -9.81 5.87
C SER A 750 -4.29 -9.12 5.95
N GLY A 751 -4.66 -8.72 7.17
CA GLY A 751 -5.94 -8.12 7.54
C GLY A 751 -5.80 -6.74 8.17
N GLY A 752 -6.93 -6.09 8.40
CA GLY A 752 -7.01 -4.73 8.95
C GLY A 752 -7.87 -4.62 10.21
N GLY A 753 -7.68 -3.51 10.94
CA GLY A 753 -8.47 -3.16 12.12
C GLY A 753 -7.85 -3.49 13.48
N GLY A 754 -6.54 -3.80 13.54
CA GLY A 754 -5.80 -3.97 14.79
C GLY A 754 -4.93 -5.23 14.81
N TYR A 755 -3.81 -5.18 15.55
CA TYR A 755 -2.75 -6.21 15.55
C TYR A 755 -3.13 -7.54 16.22
N LEU A 756 -4.31 -7.62 16.82
CA LEU A 756 -4.89 -8.82 17.45
C LEU A 756 -6.35 -9.06 17.02
N ARG A 757 -6.81 -8.44 15.91
CA ARG A 757 -8.23 -8.47 15.53
C ARG A 757 -8.59 -9.51 14.47
N VAL A 758 -7.69 -9.77 13.52
CA VAL A 758 -7.92 -10.69 12.41
C VAL A 758 -6.69 -11.60 12.30
N GLY A 759 -6.88 -12.86 12.63
CA GLY A 759 -5.86 -13.91 12.69
C GLY A 759 -6.48 -15.28 12.40
N GLY A 760 -5.66 -16.32 12.48
CA GLY A 760 -6.07 -17.71 12.23
C GLY A 760 -5.79 -18.22 10.81
N VAL A 761 -6.04 -19.52 10.62
CA VAL A 761 -5.80 -20.21 9.35
C VAL A 761 -7.04 -20.23 8.46
N SER A 762 -6.86 -20.26 7.15
CA SER A 762 -7.94 -20.44 6.18
C SER A 762 -7.53 -21.14 4.89
N THR A 763 -8.51 -21.72 4.19
CA THR A 763 -8.32 -22.40 2.90
C THR A 763 -9.30 -21.87 1.85
N TYR A 764 -8.83 -21.68 0.63
CA TYR A 764 -9.55 -21.00 -0.45
C TYR A 764 -9.71 -21.93 -1.65
N TYR A 765 -10.89 -21.93 -2.25
CA TYR A 765 -11.19 -22.70 -3.46
C TYR A 765 -12.11 -21.93 -4.42
N HIS A 766 -12.08 -22.31 -5.69
CA HIS A 766 -12.93 -21.72 -6.74
C HIS A 766 -13.96 -22.71 -7.29
N ASN A 767 -13.50 -23.82 -7.86
CA ASN A 767 -14.37 -24.84 -8.46
C ASN A 767 -15.00 -25.73 -7.37
N PRO A 768 -16.29 -26.11 -7.45
CA PRO A 768 -16.96 -26.88 -6.40
C PRO A 768 -16.27 -28.19 -6.01
N HIS A 769 -15.60 -28.87 -6.95
CA HIS A 769 -14.88 -30.12 -6.67
C HIS A 769 -13.59 -29.95 -5.85
N SER A 770 -13.09 -28.73 -5.69
CA SER A 770 -12.00 -28.42 -4.74
C SER A 770 -12.50 -28.27 -3.29
N GLU A 771 -13.82 -28.24 -3.04
CA GLU A 771 -14.36 -27.93 -1.70
C GLU A 771 -13.94 -28.96 -0.65
N ASP A 772 -14.09 -30.25 -0.95
CA ASP A 772 -13.76 -31.33 -0.02
C ASP A 772 -12.27 -31.33 0.34
N PHE A 773 -11.39 -31.06 -0.64
CA PHE A 773 -9.95 -30.89 -0.40
C PHE A 773 -9.67 -29.68 0.50
N ALA A 774 -10.33 -28.54 0.26
CA ALA A 774 -10.16 -27.34 1.08
C ALA A 774 -10.65 -27.56 2.52
N ARG A 775 -11.76 -28.29 2.71
CA ARG A 775 -12.31 -28.64 4.03
C ARG A 775 -11.42 -29.63 4.78
N THR A 776 -10.92 -30.66 4.12
CA THR A 776 -9.99 -31.64 4.73
C THR A 776 -8.67 -30.98 5.13
N MET A 777 -8.07 -30.19 4.23
CA MET A 777 -6.88 -29.39 4.51
C MET A 777 -7.08 -28.47 5.72
N TYR A 778 -8.22 -27.78 5.79
CA TYR A 778 -8.55 -26.89 6.90
C TYR A 778 -8.69 -27.61 8.24
N GLY A 779 -9.42 -28.74 8.27
CA GLY A 779 -9.59 -29.55 9.49
C GLY A 779 -8.29 -30.15 10.02
N GLU A 780 -7.35 -30.48 9.12
CA GLU A 780 -5.98 -30.83 9.51
C GLU A 780 -5.22 -29.63 10.08
N LEU A 781 -5.22 -28.48 9.39
CA LEU A 781 -4.48 -27.27 9.80
C LEU A 781 -4.87 -26.73 11.19
N LEU A 782 -6.14 -26.85 11.59
CA LEU A 782 -6.59 -26.41 12.93
C LEU A 782 -5.91 -27.17 14.09
N LYS A 783 -5.38 -28.38 13.85
CA LYS A 783 -4.66 -29.17 14.86
C LYS A 783 -3.35 -28.51 15.33
N LEU A 784 -2.88 -27.48 14.64
CA LEU A 784 -1.72 -26.67 15.04
C LEU A 784 -1.99 -25.73 16.21
N GLY A 785 -3.25 -25.53 16.63
CA GLY A 785 -3.64 -24.53 17.63
C GLY A 785 -3.70 -23.11 17.07
N LEU A 786 -4.13 -22.97 15.82
CA LEU A 786 -4.43 -21.68 15.20
C LEU A 786 -5.91 -21.32 15.38
N ALA A 787 -6.22 -20.03 15.35
CA ALA A 787 -7.61 -19.56 15.34
C ALA A 787 -8.31 -19.92 14.02
N GLU A 788 -9.65 -19.94 14.05
CA GLU A 788 -10.48 -20.21 12.88
C GLU A 788 -10.72 -18.93 12.07
N PHE A 789 -10.32 -18.91 10.78
CA PHE A 789 -10.83 -17.93 9.80
C PHE A 789 -11.81 -18.58 8.81
N GLY A 790 -11.57 -19.84 8.39
CA GLY A 790 -12.56 -20.68 7.71
C GLY A 790 -12.19 -21.15 6.31
N VAL A 791 -13.14 -21.86 5.68
CA VAL A 791 -13.05 -22.36 4.30
C VAL A 791 -13.81 -21.43 3.37
N VAL A 792 -13.13 -20.82 2.39
CA VAL A 792 -13.64 -19.73 1.56
C VAL A 792 -13.82 -20.18 0.11
N GLY A 793 -15.08 -20.44 -0.26
CA GLY A 793 -15.46 -20.87 -1.61
C GLY A 793 -15.69 -19.74 -2.61
N SER A 794 -15.76 -20.12 -3.90
CA SER A 794 -15.99 -19.22 -5.04
C SER A 794 -14.99 -18.05 -5.17
N PHE A 795 -13.83 -18.12 -4.52
CA PHE A 795 -12.90 -16.99 -4.44
C PHE A 795 -12.10 -16.85 -5.75
N ASN A 796 -11.74 -15.63 -6.15
CA ASN A 796 -11.21 -15.37 -7.50
C ASN A 796 -9.67 -15.47 -7.62
N TYR A 797 -9.01 -16.25 -6.75
CA TYR A 797 -7.56 -16.45 -6.81
C TYR A 797 -7.16 -17.21 -8.08
N HIS A 798 -6.32 -16.60 -8.92
CA HIS A 798 -6.00 -17.08 -10.27
C HIS A 798 -5.49 -18.54 -10.30
N VAL A 799 -4.70 -18.96 -9.31
CA VAL A 799 -4.18 -20.32 -9.20
C VAL A 799 -5.24 -21.35 -8.78
N THR A 800 -6.27 -20.95 -8.03
CA THR A 800 -7.36 -21.85 -7.59
C THR A 800 -8.43 -22.09 -8.67
N ARG A 801 -8.44 -21.30 -9.76
CA ARG A 801 -9.44 -21.42 -10.84
C ARG A 801 -9.25 -22.61 -11.77
N MET A 802 -8.10 -23.30 -11.70
CA MET A 802 -7.84 -24.51 -12.51
C MET A 802 -8.94 -25.56 -12.27
N SER A 803 -9.71 -25.90 -13.30
CA SER A 803 -10.77 -26.93 -13.19
C SER A 803 -10.25 -28.34 -13.42
N SER A 804 -9.06 -28.48 -14.00
CA SER A 804 -8.46 -29.72 -14.49
C SER A 804 -7.96 -30.67 -13.39
N ARG A 805 -8.04 -30.27 -12.12
CA ARG A 805 -7.59 -30.99 -10.91
C ARG A 805 -8.23 -30.36 -9.66
N PRO A 806 -8.16 -30.96 -8.47
CA PRO A 806 -8.44 -30.26 -7.22
C PRO A 806 -7.34 -29.22 -6.98
N ALA A 807 -7.75 -27.98 -6.72
CA ALA A 807 -6.86 -26.83 -6.60
C ALA A 807 -7.32 -25.91 -5.46
N ILE A 808 -6.44 -25.70 -4.48
CA ILE A 808 -6.68 -24.88 -3.28
C ILE A 808 -5.52 -23.93 -3.00
N LEU A 809 -5.79 -22.90 -2.20
CA LEU A 809 -4.78 -22.01 -1.61
C LEU A 809 -4.92 -22.04 -0.09
N VAL A 810 -3.79 -22.19 0.61
CA VAL A 810 -3.69 -22.20 2.08
C VAL A 810 -3.15 -20.85 2.55
N GLU A 811 -3.96 -20.11 3.28
CA GLU A 811 -3.56 -18.92 4.02
C GLU A 811 -3.15 -19.38 5.44
N MET A 812 -1.85 -19.60 5.63
CA MET A 812 -1.30 -20.34 6.78
C MET A 812 -1.65 -19.72 8.14
N ALA A 813 -1.47 -18.41 8.27
CA ALA A 813 -1.84 -17.56 9.41
C ALA A 813 -1.71 -16.08 8.96
N PHE A 814 -2.04 -15.10 9.81
CA PHE A 814 -1.96 -13.68 9.43
C PHE A 814 -0.64 -13.00 9.85
N LEU A 815 0.16 -12.51 8.90
CA LEU A 815 1.35 -11.68 9.19
C LEU A 815 1.00 -10.30 9.78
N SER A 816 -0.26 -9.86 9.66
CA SER A 816 -0.80 -8.68 10.33
C SER A 816 -1.17 -8.89 11.81
N HIS A 817 -1.12 -10.13 12.29
CA HIS A 817 -1.56 -10.53 13.63
C HIS A 817 -0.36 -10.98 14.46
N ALA A 818 -0.13 -10.35 15.61
CA ALA A 818 1.14 -10.47 16.32
C ALA A 818 1.48 -11.92 16.74
N GLU A 819 0.50 -12.66 17.26
CA GLU A 819 0.66 -14.06 17.67
C GLU A 819 0.78 -15.04 16.50
N ASP A 820 0.40 -14.61 15.28
CA ASP A 820 0.51 -15.44 14.08
C ASP A 820 1.82 -15.15 13.34
N GLU A 821 2.27 -13.89 13.27
CA GLU A 821 3.62 -13.56 12.83
C GLU A 821 4.68 -14.20 13.75
N GLU A 822 4.45 -14.23 15.06
CA GLU A 822 5.29 -14.93 16.05
C GLU A 822 5.43 -16.43 15.73
N LYS A 823 4.32 -17.09 15.38
CA LYS A 823 4.33 -18.48 14.90
C LYS A 823 5.04 -18.60 13.55
N LEU A 824 4.71 -17.77 12.56
CA LEU A 824 5.32 -17.83 11.21
C LEU A 824 6.82 -17.48 11.19
N ALA A 825 7.30 -16.68 12.14
CA ALA A 825 8.72 -16.41 12.32
C ALA A 825 9.51 -17.66 12.76
N SER A 826 8.90 -18.50 13.62
CA SER A 826 9.52 -19.70 14.18
C SER A 826 9.75 -20.80 13.12
N PRO A 827 11.00 -21.20 12.83
CA PRO A 827 11.28 -22.28 11.89
C PRO A 827 10.70 -23.63 12.32
N ALA A 828 10.56 -23.86 13.64
CA ALA A 828 9.95 -25.07 14.19
C ALA A 828 8.42 -25.10 13.97
N PHE A 829 7.75 -23.94 13.98
CA PHE A 829 6.34 -23.86 13.60
C PHE A 829 6.15 -24.03 12.09
N ARG A 830 7.01 -23.42 11.26
CA ARG A 830 6.97 -23.61 9.79
C ARG A 830 7.22 -25.07 9.38
N GLN A 831 8.01 -25.81 10.16
CA GLN A 831 8.14 -27.27 10.02
C GLN A 831 6.82 -28.00 10.31
N ARG A 832 6.17 -27.75 11.46
CA ARG A 832 4.85 -28.34 11.78
C ARG A 832 3.75 -27.94 10.78
N MET A 833 3.81 -26.73 10.24
CA MET A 833 2.91 -26.25 9.19
C MET A 833 3.04 -27.11 7.92
N ALA A 834 4.27 -27.36 7.44
CA ALA A 834 4.50 -28.22 6.28
C ALA A 834 4.04 -29.68 6.53
N GLU A 835 4.30 -30.22 7.73
CA GLU A 835 3.84 -31.56 8.14
C GLU A 835 2.30 -31.65 8.17
N GLN A 836 1.62 -30.60 8.63
CA GLN A 836 0.16 -30.57 8.69
C GLN A 836 -0.50 -30.35 7.32
N ILE A 837 0.13 -29.58 6.42
CA ILE A 837 -0.30 -29.49 5.00
C ILE A 837 -0.11 -30.85 4.31
N PHE A 838 0.98 -31.57 4.56
CA PHE A 838 1.15 -32.95 4.07
C PHE A 838 0.05 -33.89 4.60
N ALA A 839 -0.28 -33.80 5.88
CA ALA A 839 -1.41 -34.56 6.45
C ALA A 839 -2.74 -34.21 5.76
N GLY A 840 -2.98 -32.93 5.43
CA GLY A 840 -4.16 -32.48 4.66
C GLY A 840 -4.21 -33.01 3.22
N ILE A 841 -3.07 -33.13 2.55
CA ILE A 841 -2.96 -33.80 1.23
C ILE A 841 -3.27 -35.30 1.39
N LYS A 842 -2.67 -35.96 2.39
CA LYS A 842 -2.84 -37.40 2.63
C LYS A 842 -4.28 -37.77 2.95
N ALA A 843 -4.91 -37.06 3.89
CA ALA A 843 -6.28 -37.31 4.35
C ALA A 843 -7.37 -36.96 3.32
N TYR A 844 -7.01 -36.31 2.20
CA TYR A 844 -7.89 -36.12 1.05
C TYR A 844 -7.72 -37.20 -0.03
N LEU A 845 -6.61 -37.95 0.01
CA LEU A 845 -6.32 -39.04 -0.94
C LEU A 845 -6.75 -40.41 -0.40
N GLU A 846 -6.57 -40.68 0.89
CA GLU A 846 -6.95 -41.93 1.59
C GLU A 846 -8.46 -42.08 1.83
#